data_AF-A0A4R3K763-F1
#
_entry.id   AF-A0A4R3K763-F1
#
_cell.length_a   1.000
_cell.length_b   1.000
_cell.length_c   1.000
_cell.angle_alpha   90.00
_cell.angle_beta   90.00
_cell.angle_gamma   90.00
#
_symmetry.space_group_name_H-M   'P 1'
#
loop_
_entity.id
_entity.type
_entity.pdbx_description
1 polymer ?
#
loop_
_entity_poly.entity_id
_entity_poly.type
_entity_poly.pdbx_seq_one_letter_code
_entity_poly.pdbx_strand_id
1 'polypeptide(L)'
;MNLPQITAQIGKHQIQKQRQKQTPLTSLIKKTKIKLKENDKPYALFMTFDLLTQQIKFENPIPYTESLLERYLYLGNNSANSLQSYLVRQVDSLHYLLTSVWNDLYLALIQNELSESELAILLRLLESNTLIKLGTKKGEGRVNLEKIDFLSNDWVIESIDKKTININGKNYNYEQFIHLLFDDQNKQNRYLLIIPKIRTEQNEIILSQHQDYIQLVMKINNLSKSIDDSEKTQKKDEGRICYICNQRKENVSSSYTTKFSRSGINKIFTTTTINSSRDLNKIRYDDAYSICPDCYQDLLAGEGIIQEKFQGMIAGERTFILPEGLFTVFDYENLAKIKDNIDFAFKSSEAKDWLERIEAEADWLEENHYMVNFVIYRTDGNSVTILEVIEDVPVFRFTKIMNLIQQNVSNLKENLKNNHLHVSLDSIYRVIPVKENDKGQVDIGRVLSFYKAILSGHLIERETIFKYFSEALDKGLKQLWKKKIDNYKNLDLFRYLGKEDFFIEKITMTYLILMKTIQQLLILDKPIFQYEQKGESDLDKEKPNFNDSIQTMEKFLEKQGFSRQAKALFYLGTLVNLVALAQYQKEHESKPILRKIQFQGMSPNDILRLYEEVVEKLRQYNKLTLFAELLMNRFHAYYGNLEQKWNLSEHANVFYLMSGYSYMTGTKMLENE
;
A
#
# COMPACT_ATOMS: atom_id res chain seq x y z
N MET A 1 6.25 -2.89 -18.09
CA MET A 1 6.31 -1.50 -17.57
C MET A 1 7.70 -0.84 -17.63
N ASN A 2 7.83 0.36 -18.25
CA ASN A 2 9.04 1.21 -18.12
C ASN A 2 8.82 2.31 -17.07
N LEU A 3 9.02 1.95 -15.81
CA LEU A 3 8.68 2.81 -14.66
C LEU A 3 9.35 4.20 -14.67
N PRO A 4 10.65 4.35 -15.00
CA PRO A 4 11.27 5.66 -15.13
C PRO A 4 10.64 6.52 -16.23
N GLN A 5 10.25 5.92 -17.36
CA GLN A 5 9.59 6.66 -18.45
C GLN A 5 8.20 7.14 -18.04
N ILE A 6 7.39 6.28 -17.40
CA ILE A 6 6.07 6.66 -16.87
C ILE A 6 6.21 7.82 -15.88
N THR A 7 7.16 7.71 -14.95
CA THR A 7 7.41 8.75 -13.95
C THR A 7 7.82 10.08 -14.61
N ALA A 8 8.73 10.04 -15.58
CA ALA A 8 9.15 11.23 -16.31
C ALA A 8 8.00 11.85 -17.14
N GLN A 9 7.14 11.04 -17.77
CA GLN A 9 5.98 11.53 -18.52
C GLN A 9 4.99 12.26 -17.61
N ILE A 10 4.69 11.70 -16.43
CA ILE A 10 3.85 12.34 -15.40
C ILE A 10 4.41 13.72 -15.02
N GLY A 11 5.72 13.78 -14.73
CA GLY A 11 6.36 15.05 -14.37
C GLY A 11 6.36 16.06 -15.50
N LYS A 12 6.71 15.64 -16.72
CA LYS A 12 6.74 16.48 -17.91
C LYS A 12 5.37 17.11 -18.20
N HIS A 13 4.30 16.33 -18.13
CA HIS A 13 2.94 16.81 -18.35
C HIS A 13 2.54 17.90 -17.34
N GLN A 14 2.88 17.71 -16.06
CA GLN A 14 2.63 18.69 -15.02
C GLN A 14 3.42 19.99 -15.24
N ILE A 15 4.73 19.87 -15.53
CA ILE A 15 5.60 21.02 -15.80
C ILE A 15 5.08 21.81 -17.01
N GLN A 16 4.62 21.13 -18.07
CA GLN A 16 4.06 21.75 -19.26
C GLN A 16 2.76 22.54 -18.98
N LYS A 17 1.86 22.02 -18.14
CA LYS A 17 0.64 22.75 -17.72
C LYS A 17 0.94 23.97 -16.85
N GLN A 18 2.01 23.93 -16.06
CA GLN A 18 2.38 24.99 -15.13
C GLN A 18 3.35 26.04 -15.73
N ARG A 19 3.57 26.01 -17.06
CA ARG A 19 4.54 26.83 -17.82
C ARG A 19 4.44 28.35 -17.65
N GLN A 20 3.42 28.88 -16.99
CA GLN A 20 3.35 30.31 -16.70
C GLN A 20 3.98 30.72 -15.34
N LYS A 21 4.41 29.79 -14.46
CA LYS A 21 4.89 30.16 -13.11
C LYS A 21 6.08 29.40 -12.50
N GLN A 22 6.60 28.32 -13.09
CA GLN A 22 7.57 27.46 -12.36
C GLN A 22 9.04 27.64 -12.73
N THR A 23 9.87 27.67 -11.69
CA THR A 23 11.33 27.57 -11.78
C THR A 23 11.75 26.10 -11.55
N PRO A 24 12.95 25.64 -11.96
CA PRO A 24 13.43 24.28 -11.68
C PRO A 24 13.33 23.86 -10.21
N LEU A 25 13.33 24.83 -9.29
CA LEU A 25 13.24 24.65 -7.85
C LEU A 25 11.87 24.20 -7.37
N THR A 26 10.79 24.41 -8.15
CA THR A 26 9.44 24.03 -7.73
C THR A 26 9.32 22.52 -7.49
N SER A 27 10.11 21.70 -8.21
CA SER A 27 10.18 20.24 -8.02
C SER A 27 10.76 19.80 -6.67
N LEU A 28 11.47 20.70 -5.97
CA LEU A 28 12.10 20.43 -4.67
C LEU A 28 11.25 20.86 -3.48
N ILE A 29 10.22 21.68 -3.70
CA ILE A 29 9.35 22.20 -2.63
C ILE A 29 8.69 21.03 -1.90
N LYS A 30 8.77 21.04 -0.57
CA LYS A 30 8.16 20.01 0.28
C LYS A 30 6.84 20.51 0.86
N LYS A 31 5.92 19.59 1.13
CA LYS A 31 4.72 19.88 1.95
C LYS A 31 5.04 19.78 3.44
N THR A 32 4.27 20.48 4.25
CA THR A 32 4.31 20.34 5.71
C THR A 32 3.59 19.05 6.11
N LYS A 33 4.12 18.33 7.12
CA LYS A 33 3.54 17.07 7.62
C LYS A 33 2.61 17.25 8.83
N ILE A 34 2.29 18.49 9.18
CA ILE A 34 1.59 18.83 10.42
C ILE A 34 0.09 18.65 10.22
N LYS A 35 -0.55 17.86 11.08
CA LYS A 35 -2.01 17.71 11.12
C LYS A 35 -2.59 18.83 11.99
N LEU A 36 -3.36 19.72 11.38
CA LEU A 36 -4.07 20.79 12.07
C LEU A 36 -5.47 20.31 12.50
N LYS A 37 -5.94 20.79 13.64
CA LYS A 37 -7.33 20.64 14.10
C LYS A 37 -8.21 21.72 13.46
N GLU A 38 -9.52 21.51 13.47
CA GLU A 38 -10.51 22.40 12.85
C GLU A 38 -10.43 23.86 13.33
N ASN A 39 -10.08 24.07 14.61
CA ASN A 39 -9.97 25.41 15.21
C ASN A 39 -8.53 25.96 15.26
N ASP A 40 -7.54 25.26 14.70
CA ASP A 40 -6.16 25.72 14.71
C ASP A 40 -5.99 26.90 13.74
N LYS A 41 -5.26 27.93 14.18
CA LYS A 41 -4.88 29.10 13.38
C LYS A 41 -3.38 29.01 13.06
N PRO A 42 -3.01 28.54 11.85
CA PRO A 42 -1.61 28.31 11.54
C PRO A 42 -0.90 29.61 11.11
N TYR A 43 0.36 29.78 11.55
CA TYR A 43 1.20 30.93 11.26
C TYR A 43 2.59 30.52 10.76
N ALA A 44 3.17 31.36 9.91
CA ALA A 44 4.60 31.40 9.62
C ALA A 44 5.20 32.65 10.27
N LEU A 45 6.48 32.61 10.63
CA LEU A 45 7.14 33.70 11.33
C LEU A 45 8.55 33.95 10.80
N PHE A 46 9.04 35.17 10.98
CA PHE A 46 10.40 35.53 10.59
C PHE A 46 11.37 35.35 11.76
N MET A 47 12.55 34.81 11.46
CA MET A 47 13.71 34.85 12.34
C MET A 47 14.65 35.93 11.81
N THR A 48 14.66 37.08 12.45
CA THR A 48 15.33 38.29 11.99
C THR A 48 16.65 38.46 12.71
N PHE A 49 17.75 38.43 11.95
CA PHE A 49 19.05 38.88 12.43
C PHE A 49 19.15 40.39 12.22
N ASP A 50 19.00 41.15 13.30
CA ASP A 50 18.97 42.60 13.27
C ASP A 50 20.37 43.15 13.51
N LEU A 51 21.03 43.65 12.46
CA LEU A 51 22.37 44.21 12.54
C LEU A 51 22.41 45.57 13.24
N LEU A 52 21.27 46.27 13.34
CA LEU A 52 21.18 47.58 14.00
C LEU A 52 21.18 47.41 15.51
N THR A 53 20.33 46.51 16.01
CA THR A 53 20.21 46.24 17.44
C THR A 53 21.16 45.15 17.91
N GLN A 54 21.83 44.46 16.98
CA GLN A 54 22.65 43.27 17.24
C GLN A 54 21.90 42.21 18.05
N GLN A 55 20.63 41.97 17.68
CA GLN A 55 19.76 40.97 18.29
C GLN A 55 19.13 40.05 17.25
N ILE A 56 18.58 38.94 17.70
CA ILE A 56 17.86 37.94 16.91
C ILE A 56 16.41 37.94 17.37
N LYS A 57 15.49 38.34 16.50
CA LYS A 57 14.07 38.51 16.83
C LYS A 57 13.23 37.47 16.11
N PHE A 58 12.25 36.91 16.81
CA PHE A 58 11.17 36.16 16.20
C PHE A 58 9.96 37.09 16.10
N GLU A 59 9.52 37.40 14.88
CA GLU A 59 8.58 38.51 14.67
C GLU A 59 7.67 38.29 13.46
N ASN A 60 6.68 39.17 13.34
CA ASN A 60 5.74 39.28 12.22
C ASN A 60 5.06 37.94 11.88
N PRO A 61 4.28 37.35 12.80
CA PRO A 61 3.51 36.15 12.50
C PRO A 61 2.51 36.45 11.38
N ILE A 62 2.65 35.77 10.25
CA ILE A 62 1.76 35.86 9.09
C ILE A 62 0.89 34.60 9.00
N PRO A 63 -0.41 34.71 8.65
CA PRO A 63 -1.24 33.55 8.45
C PRO A 63 -0.61 32.58 7.44
N TYR A 64 -0.50 31.31 7.84
CA TYR A 64 0.07 30.29 6.99
C TYR A 64 -0.88 29.95 5.84
N THR A 65 -0.34 29.94 4.63
CA THR A 65 -1.00 29.39 3.44
C THR A 65 0.00 28.51 2.70
N GLU A 66 -0.46 27.52 1.93
CA GLU A 66 0.45 26.64 1.19
C GLU A 66 1.33 27.39 0.18
N SER A 67 0.86 28.55 -0.33
CA SER A 67 1.63 29.40 -1.24
C SER A 67 2.92 29.96 -0.60
N LEU A 68 3.00 30.02 0.74
CA LEU A 68 4.21 30.43 1.44
C LEU A 68 5.37 29.44 1.26
N LEU A 69 5.08 28.16 1.05
CA LEU A 69 6.10 27.14 0.84
C LEU A 69 6.87 27.39 -0.45
N GLU A 70 6.16 27.74 -1.52
CA GLU A 70 6.77 28.12 -2.79
C GLU A 70 7.41 29.51 -2.70
N ARG A 71 6.70 30.49 -2.14
CA ARG A 71 7.19 31.88 -2.01
C ARG A 71 8.52 31.98 -1.27
N TYR A 72 8.71 31.19 -0.21
CA TYR A 72 9.92 31.23 0.62
C TYR A 72 10.84 30.04 0.43
N LEU A 73 10.60 29.19 -0.58
CA LEU A 73 11.46 28.06 -0.90
C LEU A 73 11.65 27.08 0.27
N TYR A 74 10.54 26.51 0.77
CA TYR A 74 10.59 25.46 1.78
C TYR A 74 10.95 24.09 1.17
N LEU A 75 12.17 23.64 1.43
CA LEU A 75 12.75 22.42 0.87
C LEU A 75 12.80 21.24 1.86
N GLY A 76 12.24 21.41 3.07
CA GLY A 76 12.43 20.48 4.18
C GLY A 76 13.88 20.45 4.68
N ASN A 77 14.26 19.43 5.43
CA ASN A 77 15.62 19.30 5.98
C ASN A 77 16.57 18.63 4.97
N ASN A 78 17.84 19.04 4.96
CA ASN A 78 18.86 18.35 4.18
C ASN A 78 19.10 16.94 4.76
N SER A 79 19.55 15.99 3.94
CA SER A 79 19.89 14.63 4.40
C SER A 79 20.98 14.65 5.49
N ALA A 80 21.01 13.62 6.35
CA ALA A 80 21.95 13.56 7.47
C ALA A 80 23.43 13.67 7.03
N ASN A 81 23.78 13.21 5.83
CA ASN A 81 25.16 13.24 5.32
C ASN A 81 25.52 14.55 4.61
N SER A 82 24.54 15.31 4.10
CA SER A 82 24.76 16.61 3.44
C SER A 82 24.89 17.76 4.44
N LEU A 83 25.53 18.85 4.03
CA LEU A 83 25.52 20.13 4.73
C LEU A 83 24.07 20.62 4.91
N GLN A 84 23.74 21.11 6.12
CA GLN A 84 22.44 21.69 6.45
C GLN A 84 22.30 23.11 5.90
N SER A 85 22.19 23.27 4.58
CA SER A 85 22.16 24.59 3.94
C SER A 85 20.76 25.16 3.68
N TYR A 86 19.69 24.37 3.81
CA TYR A 86 18.33 24.87 3.58
C TYR A 86 17.84 25.76 4.72
N LEU A 87 17.32 26.95 4.37
CA LEU A 87 17.06 28.03 5.32
C LEU A 87 15.66 27.99 5.94
N VAL A 88 14.63 27.72 5.14
CA VAL A 88 13.25 27.69 5.69
C VAL A 88 13.02 26.35 6.36
N ARG A 89 12.53 26.40 7.61
CA ARG A 89 12.34 25.21 8.46
C ARG A 89 10.96 25.19 9.08
N GLN A 90 10.46 23.99 9.35
CA GLN A 90 9.36 23.83 10.28
C GLN A 90 9.84 24.12 11.71
N VAL A 91 8.93 24.58 12.57
CA VAL A 91 9.26 24.92 13.96
C VAL A 91 9.82 23.72 14.73
N ASP A 92 9.36 22.50 14.46
CA ASP A 92 9.90 21.27 15.06
C ASP A 92 11.39 21.01 14.73
N SER A 93 11.89 21.66 13.68
CA SER A 93 13.24 21.55 13.15
C SER A 93 14.05 22.83 13.39
N LEU A 94 13.56 23.75 14.25
CA LEU A 94 14.22 25.01 14.60
C LEU A 94 15.63 24.80 15.17
N HIS A 95 15.89 23.67 15.83
CA HIS A 95 17.23 23.27 16.28
C HIS A 95 18.33 23.52 15.24
N TYR A 96 18.07 23.17 13.98
CA TYR A 96 19.07 23.32 12.91
C TYR A 96 19.39 24.78 12.64
N LEU A 97 18.38 25.67 12.65
CA LEU A 97 18.58 27.11 12.50
C LEU A 97 19.28 27.74 13.70
N LEU A 98 19.10 27.20 14.90
CA LEU A 98 19.82 27.69 16.09
C LEU A 98 21.26 27.14 16.20
N THR A 99 21.64 26.21 15.34
CA THR A 99 22.94 25.52 15.41
C THR A 99 23.66 25.50 14.07
N SER A 100 23.56 24.38 13.35
CA SER A 100 24.42 24.03 12.22
C SER A 100 24.17 24.81 10.91
N VAL A 101 22.97 25.36 10.69
CA VAL A 101 22.57 25.81 9.34
C VAL A 101 23.48 26.91 8.79
N TRP A 102 23.85 27.88 9.62
CA TRP A 102 24.62 29.05 9.17
C TRP A 102 26.03 28.69 8.72
N ASN A 103 26.70 27.84 9.49
CA ASN A 103 28.01 27.32 9.13
C ASN A 103 27.94 26.41 7.92
N ASP A 104 26.99 25.49 7.89
CA ASP A 104 26.85 24.56 6.79
C ASP A 104 26.46 25.26 5.48
N LEU A 105 25.67 26.34 5.55
CA LEU A 105 25.39 27.23 4.42
C LEU A 105 26.66 27.93 3.92
N TYR A 106 27.46 28.50 4.82
CA TYR A 106 28.73 29.15 4.45
C TYR A 106 29.71 28.17 3.80
N LEU A 107 29.88 26.98 4.39
CA LEU A 107 30.69 25.91 3.80
C LEU A 107 30.15 25.47 2.44
N ALA A 108 28.83 25.41 2.27
CA ALA A 108 28.23 25.06 0.99
C ALA A 108 28.49 26.13 -0.08
N LEU A 109 28.44 27.41 0.27
CA LEU A 109 28.81 28.52 -0.64
C LEU A 109 30.28 28.38 -1.09
N ILE A 110 31.20 28.17 -0.15
CA ILE A 110 32.63 27.97 -0.46
C ILE A 110 32.82 26.77 -1.39
N GLN A 111 32.21 25.62 -1.07
CA GLN A 111 32.34 24.40 -1.87
C GLN A 111 31.78 24.52 -3.29
N ASN A 112 30.94 25.53 -3.56
CA ASN A 112 30.31 25.75 -4.86
C ASN A 112 30.80 27.04 -5.55
N GLU A 113 31.99 27.51 -5.19
CA GLU A 113 32.66 28.68 -5.80
C GLU A 113 31.88 30.00 -5.59
N LEU A 114 31.18 30.14 -4.46
CA LEU A 114 30.40 31.32 -4.07
C LEU A 114 30.97 31.99 -2.80
N SER A 115 32.28 31.90 -2.55
CA SER A 115 32.91 32.45 -1.33
C SER A 115 32.91 33.98 -1.25
N GLU A 116 32.86 34.65 -2.41
CA GLU A 116 32.81 36.11 -2.54
C GLU A 116 31.42 36.64 -2.89
N SER A 117 30.40 35.79 -2.79
CA SER A 117 29.02 36.18 -3.06
C SER A 117 28.49 37.13 -1.97
N GLU A 118 27.47 37.93 -2.28
CA GLU A 118 26.85 38.85 -1.31
C GLU A 118 26.34 38.09 -0.08
N LEU A 119 25.73 36.92 -0.28
CA LEU A 119 25.27 36.07 0.83
C LEU A 119 26.43 35.58 1.71
N ALA A 120 27.58 35.21 1.14
CA ALA A 120 28.76 34.82 1.91
C ALA A 120 29.29 35.99 2.75
N ILE A 121 29.29 37.20 2.19
CA ILE A 121 29.67 38.43 2.89
C ILE A 121 28.68 38.73 4.03
N LEU A 122 27.37 38.59 3.80
CA LEU A 122 26.34 38.77 4.83
C LEU A 122 26.53 37.79 6.01
N LEU A 123 26.87 36.52 5.74
CA LEU A 123 27.15 35.55 6.81
C LEU A 123 28.40 35.93 7.63
N ARG A 124 29.46 36.42 6.97
CA ARG A 124 30.64 36.95 7.67
C ARG A 124 30.30 38.20 8.50
N LEU A 125 29.39 39.04 8.02
CA LEU A 125 28.92 40.21 8.75
C LEU A 125 28.10 39.83 10.01
N LEU A 126 27.28 38.78 9.93
CA LEU A 126 26.59 38.24 11.11
C LEU A 126 27.60 37.72 12.15
N GLU A 127 28.69 37.08 11.71
CA GLU A 127 29.75 36.61 12.58
C GLU A 127 30.53 37.76 13.23
N SER A 128 30.91 38.79 12.46
CA SER A 128 31.62 39.96 13.01
C SER A 128 30.78 40.75 14.02
N ASN A 129 29.44 40.69 13.90
CA ASN A 129 28.50 41.28 14.85
C ASN A 129 28.10 40.31 15.98
N THR A 130 28.80 39.20 16.15
CA THR A 130 28.60 38.21 17.22
C THR A 130 27.22 37.55 17.25
N LEU A 131 26.46 37.59 16.15
CA LEU A 131 25.13 36.98 16.05
C LEU A 131 25.21 35.47 15.77
N ILE A 132 26.25 35.06 15.04
CA ILE A 132 26.56 33.66 14.75
C ILE A 132 28.06 33.41 14.93
N LYS A 133 28.46 32.14 14.92
CA LYS A 133 29.85 31.71 14.81
C LYS A 133 29.97 30.70 13.67
N LEU A 134 30.91 30.95 12.77
CA LEU A 134 31.26 30.05 11.67
C LEU A 134 32.44 29.16 12.10
N GLY A 135 32.53 27.98 11.49
CA GLY A 135 33.56 26.98 11.75
C GLY A 135 34.17 26.46 10.46
N THR A 136 34.98 25.42 10.56
CA THR A 136 35.72 24.85 9.41
C THR A 136 35.16 23.53 8.93
N LYS A 137 34.41 22.83 9.79
CA LYS A 137 33.77 21.55 9.48
C LYS A 137 32.27 21.64 9.64
N LYS A 138 31.59 20.66 9.03
CA LYS A 138 30.14 20.46 9.14
C LYS A 138 29.71 20.46 10.61
N GLY A 139 28.72 21.29 10.93
CA GLY A 139 28.13 21.37 12.26
C GLY A 139 28.94 22.11 13.34
N GLU A 140 30.11 22.69 13.03
CA GLU A 140 30.94 23.41 14.02
C GLU A 140 30.42 24.82 14.38
N GLY A 141 29.46 25.36 13.62
CA GLY A 141 28.88 26.69 13.90
C GLY A 141 27.74 26.69 14.90
N ARG A 142 27.42 27.89 15.41
CA ARG A 142 26.29 28.10 16.32
C ARG A 142 25.71 29.51 16.19
N VAL A 143 24.41 29.64 16.49
CA VAL A 143 23.80 30.94 16.74
C VAL A 143 24.17 31.42 18.15
N ASN A 144 24.39 32.71 18.32
CA ASN A 144 24.57 33.28 19.64
C ASN A 144 23.20 33.43 20.33
N LEU A 145 22.89 32.51 21.23
CA LEU A 145 21.59 32.40 21.88
C LEU A 145 21.32 33.56 22.86
N GLU A 146 22.37 34.18 23.41
CA GLU A 146 22.27 35.37 24.26
C GLU A 146 21.77 36.60 23.49
N LYS A 147 21.87 36.56 22.16
CA LYS A 147 21.36 37.62 21.29
C LYS A 147 19.89 37.44 20.92
N ILE A 148 19.24 36.34 21.32
CA ILE A 148 17.80 36.15 21.08
C ILE A 148 17.03 37.11 21.96
N ASP A 149 16.19 37.93 21.34
CA ASP A 149 15.39 38.93 22.00
C ASP A 149 14.17 38.28 22.66
N PHE A 150 13.99 38.53 23.95
CA PHE A 150 12.87 38.06 24.74
C PHE A 150 12.01 39.24 25.16
N LEU A 151 10.68 39.07 25.18
CA LEU A 151 9.78 40.06 25.77
C LEU A 151 10.01 40.24 27.28
N SER A 152 10.55 39.22 27.95
CA SER A 152 10.94 39.24 29.36
C SER A 152 12.46 39.12 29.53
N ASN A 153 13.06 40.04 30.29
CA ASN A 153 14.51 40.10 30.50
C ASN A 153 15.07 38.98 31.40
N ASP A 154 14.21 38.14 31.99
CA ASP A 154 14.61 37.12 32.98
C ASP A 154 14.89 35.74 32.38
N TRP A 155 14.76 35.57 31.05
CA TRP A 155 14.90 34.27 30.40
C TRP A 155 16.29 34.05 29.82
N VAL A 156 16.92 32.96 30.23
CA VAL A 156 18.26 32.56 29.78
C VAL A 156 18.18 31.17 29.16
N ILE A 157 18.66 31.04 27.93
CA ILE A 157 18.77 29.76 27.24
C ILE A 157 20.04 29.04 27.73
N GLU A 158 19.88 27.92 28.41
CA GLU A 158 21.00 27.15 28.98
C GLU A 158 21.54 26.10 28.00
N SER A 159 20.64 25.42 27.27
CA SER A 159 21.02 24.37 26.33
C SER A 159 19.97 24.12 25.26
N ILE A 160 20.39 23.51 24.15
CA ILE A 160 19.54 23.16 23.01
C ILE A 160 19.75 21.69 22.65
N ASP A 161 18.64 20.97 22.54
CA ASP A 161 18.57 19.59 22.04
C ASP A 161 17.80 19.52 20.71
N LYS A 162 17.82 18.35 20.07
CA LYS A 162 17.14 18.13 18.78
C LYS A 162 15.64 18.44 18.79
N LYS A 163 14.96 18.33 19.95
CA LYS A 163 13.50 18.50 20.07
C LYS A 163 13.08 19.58 21.07
N THR A 164 14.00 20.01 21.92
CA THR A 164 13.70 20.85 23.07
C THR A 164 14.78 21.91 23.27
N ILE A 165 14.40 22.98 23.94
CA ILE A 165 15.27 24.06 24.39
C ILE A 165 15.09 24.24 25.90
N ASN A 166 16.19 24.35 26.63
CA ASN A 166 16.17 24.57 28.07
C ASN A 166 16.28 26.06 28.38
N ILE A 167 15.30 26.58 29.11
CA ILE A 167 15.24 27.96 29.55
C ILE A 167 15.00 27.96 31.06
N ASN A 168 15.91 28.58 31.82
CA ASN A 168 15.87 28.65 33.29
C ASN A 168 15.58 27.29 33.94
N GLY A 169 16.29 26.24 33.54
CA GLY A 169 16.14 24.87 34.03
C GLY A 169 14.89 24.11 33.56
N LYS A 170 14.04 24.69 32.70
CA LYS A 170 12.83 24.02 32.15
C LYS A 170 12.97 23.73 30.66
N ASN A 171 12.56 22.53 30.26
CA ASN A 171 12.56 22.11 28.86
C ASN A 171 11.24 22.47 28.17
N TYR A 172 11.35 23.20 27.06
CA TYR A 172 10.25 23.54 26.17
C TYR A 172 10.48 22.86 24.81
N ASN A 173 9.42 22.34 24.18
CA ASN A 173 9.52 22.04 22.75
C ASN A 173 9.58 23.35 21.94
N TYR A 174 10.00 23.28 20.68
CA TYR A 174 10.20 24.51 19.89
C TYR A 174 8.92 25.31 19.64
N GLU A 175 7.74 24.69 19.58
CA GLU A 175 6.48 25.43 19.43
C GLU A 175 6.15 26.18 20.73
N GLN A 176 6.32 25.54 21.89
CA GLN A 176 6.18 26.18 23.20
C GLN A 176 7.18 27.33 23.38
N PHE A 177 8.40 27.17 22.87
CA PHE A 177 9.40 28.23 22.86
C PHE A 177 8.94 29.45 22.04
N ILE A 178 8.33 29.24 20.87
CA ILE A 178 7.76 30.34 20.10
C ILE A 178 6.60 31.01 20.85
N HIS A 179 5.69 30.25 21.45
CA HIS A 179 4.63 30.83 22.29
C HIS A 179 5.19 31.70 23.41
N LEU A 180 6.27 31.23 24.03
CA LEU A 180 6.96 31.92 25.11
C LEU A 180 7.56 33.25 24.62
N LEU A 181 8.20 33.27 23.45
CA LEU A 181 8.74 34.48 22.82
C LEU A 181 7.69 35.56 22.53
N PHE A 182 6.44 35.17 22.24
CA PHE A 182 5.33 36.09 21.94
C PHE A 182 4.40 36.38 23.13
N ASP A 183 4.65 35.77 24.31
CA ASP A 183 3.67 35.70 25.41
C ASP A 183 2.26 35.25 24.94
N ASP A 184 2.24 34.33 23.97
CA ASP A 184 1.01 33.87 23.34
C ASP A 184 0.40 32.69 24.11
N GLN A 185 -0.60 33.00 24.94
CA GLN A 185 -1.33 32.00 25.73
C GLN A 185 -2.35 31.20 24.92
N ASN A 186 -2.62 31.57 23.65
CA ASN A 186 -3.61 30.89 22.83
C ASN A 186 -3.02 29.67 22.10
N LYS A 187 -3.27 28.49 22.66
CA LYS A 187 -2.84 27.20 22.08
C LYS A 187 -3.49 26.86 20.73
N GLN A 188 -4.50 27.62 20.27
CA GLN A 188 -5.05 27.47 18.93
C GLN A 188 -4.11 28.09 17.87
N ASN A 189 -3.26 29.05 18.24
CA ASN A 189 -2.25 29.57 17.32
C ASN A 189 -1.17 28.50 17.14
N ARG A 190 -0.96 28.04 15.91
CA ARG A 190 0.00 26.99 15.55
C ARG A 190 1.13 27.60 14.73
N TYR A 191 2.32 27.68 15.28
CA TYR A 191 3.49 28.19 14.55
C TYR A 191 4.13 27.05 13.75
N LEU A 192 4.09 27.14 12.42
CA LEU A 192 4.46 26.02 11.55
C LEU A 192 5.81 26.19 10.86
N LEU A 193 6.13 27.42 10.43
CA LEU A 193 7.24 27.69 9.51
C LEU A 193 8.05 28.90 9.98
N ILE A 194 9.38 28.80 9.90
CA ILE A 194 10.33 29.84 10.27
C ILE A 194 11.11 30.26 9.02
N ILE A 195 11.12 31.57 8.75
CA ILE A 195 11.71 32.17 7.56
C ILE A 195 12.84 33.12 8.01
N PRO A 196 14.11 32.77 7.78
CA PRO A 196 15.20 33.64 8.18
C PRO A 196 15.33 34.89 7.29
N LYS A 197 15.55 36.05 7.91
CA LYS A 197 15.88 37.29 7.22
C LYS A 197 16.96 38.08 7.97
N ILE A 198 17.68 38.95 7.26
CA ILE A 198 18.64 39.90 7.85
C ILE A 198 18.07 41.31 7.70
N ARG A 199 18.12 42.11 8.76
CA ARG A 199 17.79 43.54 8.71
C ARG A 199 19.08 44.35 8.76
N THR A 200 19.26 45.23 7.78
CA THR A 200 20.35 46.21 7.70
C THR A 200 19.79 47.63 7.89
N GLU A 201 20.64 48.66 7.85
CA GLU A 201 20.21 50.07 7.83
C GLU A 201 19.34 50.43 6.62
N GLN A 202 19.51 49.73 5.50
CA GLN A 202 18.97 50.12 4.20
C GLN A 202 17.79 49.25 3.76
N ASN A 203 17.76 47.99 4.16
CA ASN A 203 16.79 47.01 3.68
C ASN A 203 16.65 45.78 4.60
N GLU A 204 15.56 45.03 4.40
CA GLU A 204 15.39 43.67 4.92
C GLU A 204 15.60 42.64 3.80
N ILE A 205 16.46 41.66 4.05
CA ILE A 205 16.87 40.65 3.08
C ILE A 205 16.32 39.29 3.54
N ILE A 206 15.33 38.77 2.82
CA ILE A 206 14.80 37.42 3.05
C ILE A 206 15.76 36.42 2.41
N LEU A 207 16.50 35.69 3.23
CA LEU A 207 17.65 34.93 2.77
C LEU A 207 17.29 33.81 1.79
N SER A 208 16.12 33.21 1.96
CA SER A 208 15.66 32.13 1.06
C SER A 208 15.27 32.62 -0.34
N GLN A 209 15.16 33.94 -0.54
CA GLN A 209 14.87 34.58 -1.82
C GLN A 209 16.12 35.24 -2.45
N HIS A 210 17.26 35.21 -1.74
CA HIS A 210 18.51 35.78 -2.22
C HIS A 210 19.03 35.03 -3.45
N GLN A 211 19.56 35.76 -4.46
CA GLN A 211 20.00 35.16 -5.72
C GLN A 211 21.11 34.11 -5.51
N ASP A 212 22.12 34.42 -4.70
CA ASP A 212 23.18 33.46 -4.38
C ASP A 212 22.65 32.18 -3.70
N TYR A 213 21.63 32.30 -2.85
CA TYR A 213 21.01 31.13 -2.21
C TYR A 213 20.28 30.28 -3.26
N ILE A 214 19.50 30.91 -4.13
CA ILE A 214 18.81 30.26 -5.25
C ILE A 214 19.83 29.53 -6.14
N GLN A 215 20.92 30.19 -6.51
CA GLN A 215 22.01 29.62 -7.31
C GLN A 215 22.68 28.44 -6.59
N LEU A 216 22.99 28.57 -5.30
CA LEU A 216 23.55 27.48 -4.48
C LEU A 216 22.60 26.28 -4.46
N VAL A 217 21.31 26.49 -4.18
CA VAL A 217 20.31 25.42 -4.13
C VAL A 217 20.22 24.71 -5.48
N MET A 218 20.27 25.44 -6.60
CA MET A 218 20.31 24.84 -7.93
C MET A 218 21.57 23.98 -8.13
N LYS A 219 22.76 24.47 -7.75
CA LYS A 219 24.03 23.73 -7.86
C LYS A 219 24.02 22.44 -7.03
N ILE A 220 23.69 22.51 -5.73
CA ILE A 220 23.77 21.34 -4.82
C ILE A 220 22.72 20.26 -5.10
N ASN A 221 21.66 20.59 -5.85
CA ASN A 221 20.62 19.66 -6.30
C ASN A 221 20.76 19.25 -7.77
N ASN A 222 21.83 19.68 -8.44
CA ASN A 222 22.12 19.42 -9.85
C ASN A 222 20.99 19.88 -10.81
N LEU A 223 20.40 21.05 -10.54
CA LEU A 223 19.31 21.64 -11.34
C LEU A 223 19.77 22.74 -12.30
N SER A 224 21.01 23.21 -12.19
CA SER A 224 21.60 24.17 -13.12
C SER A 224 21.83 23.52 -14.48
N LYS A 225 21.26 24.10 -15.55
CA LYS A 225 21.84 23.95 -16.90
C LYS A 225 23.21 24.61 -16.81
N SER A 226 24.28 23.88 -17.08
CA SER A 226 25.66 24.40 -17.04
C SER A 226 25.75 25.64 -17.94
N ILE A 227 25.76 26.83 -17.34
CA ILE A 227 26.10 28.09 -18.02
C ILE A 227 27.61 28.37 -17.86
N ASP A 228 28.31 27.71 -16.94
CA ASP A 228 29.72 27.99 -16.60
C ASP A 228 30.68 26.83 -16.89
N ASP A 229 30.59 26.21 -18.07
CA ASP A 229 31.68 25.36 -18.61
C ASP A 229 32.49 26.09 -19.70
N SER A 230 32.51 27.43 -19.67
CA SER A 230 33.34 28.23 -20.58
C SER A 230 34.83 28.21 -20.23
N GLU A 231 35.28 27.75 -19.04
CA GLU A 231 36.70 27.88 -18.64
C GLU A 231 37.36 26.71 -17.90
N LYS A 232 36.84 25.46 -17.99
CA LYS A 232 37.61 24.27 -17.55
C LYS A 232 37.85 23.30 -18.70
N THR A 233 38.99 23.50 -19.37
CA THR A 233 39.71 22.54 -20.25
C THR A 233 38.84 21.73 -21.20
N GLN A 234 38.86 22.17 -22.46
CA GLN A 234 38.48 21.44 -23.67
C GLN A 234 38.90 19.95 -23.61
N LYS A 235 38.03 19.09 -23.11
CA LYS A 235 37.74 17.82 -23.78
C LYS A 235 36.35 17.99 -24.35
N LYS A 236 36.23 17.87 -25.67
CA LYS A 236 34.93 17.68 -26.32
C LYS A 236 34.28 16.47 -25.66
N ASP A 237 33.41 16.70 -24.68
CA ASP A 237 32.55 15.63 -24.19
C ASP A 237 31.61 15.33 -25.36
N GLU A 238 31.74 14.17 -25.97
CA GLU A 238 30.95 13.83 -27.17
C GLU A 238 29.45 13.71 -26.84
N GLY A 239 29.04 13.97 -25.59
CA GLY A 239 27.71 13.74 -25.05
C GLY A 239 27.46 12.25 -24.82
N ARG A 240 26.55 11.93 -23.91
CA ARG A 240 26.13 10.54 -23.66
C ARG A 240 24.65 10.38 -23.92
N ILE A 241 24.20 9.14 -24.11
CA ILE A 241 22.79 8.85 -24.35
C ILE A 241 22.05 8.81 -23.01
N CYS A 242 21.03 9.65 -22.87
CA CYS A 242 20.14 9.63 -21.71
C CYS A 242 19.23 8.39 -21.77
N TYR A 243 19.16 7.61 -20.69
CA TYR A 243 18.32 6.41 -20.59
C TYR A 243 16.81 6.68 -20.75
N ILE A 244 16.35 7.88 -20.38
CA ILE A 244 14.92 8.21 -20.37
C ILE A 244 14.46 8.68 -21.75
N CYS A 245 15.13 9.68 -22.33
CA CYS A 245 14.73 10.27 -23.60
C CYS A 245 15.45 9.68 -24.82
N ASN A 246 16.44 8.80 -24.63
CA ASN A 246 17.26 8.19 -25.68
C ASN A 246 17.98 9.19 -26.59
N GLN A 247 18.15 10.44 -26.15
CA GLN A 247 18.88 11.47 -26.88
C GLN A 247 20.31 11.59 -26.35
N ARG A 248 21.26 11.81 -27.27
CA ARG A 248 22.63 12.20 -26.92
C ARG A 248 22.62 13.65 -26.43
N LYS A 249 23.02 13.87 -25.18
CA LYS A 249 23.07 15.18 -24.52
C LYS A 249 24.35 15.31 -23.70
N GLU A 250 24.75 16.54 -23.46
CA GLU A 250 25.77 16.89 -22.48
C GLU A 250 25.24 16.68 -21.06
N ASN A 251 26.15 16.56 -20.08
CA ASN A 251 25.81 16.41 -18.66
C ASN A 251 24.88 15.23 -18.35
N VAL A 252 24.99 14.14 -19.10
CA VAL A 252 24.26 12.90 -18.81
C VAL A 252 25.05 12.08 -17.80
N SER A 253 24.44 11.82 -16.64
CA SER A 253 25.12 11.18 -15.50
C SER A 253 24.18 10.31 -14.66
N SER A 254 24.72 9.28 -14.02
CA SER A 254 24.05 8.46 -13.01
C SER A 254 24.02 9.16 -11.65
N SER A 255 24.86 10.18 -11.42
CA SER A 255 24.97 10.89 -10.14
C SER A 255 23.66 11.56 -9.72
N TYR A 256 22.82 11.98 -10.66
CA TYR A 256 21.47 12.51 -10.39
C TYR A 256 20.62 11.55 -9.54
N THR A 257 20.80 10.24 -9.72
CA THR A 257 20.03 9.21 -8.99
C THR A 257 20.29 9.18 -7.49
N THR A 258 21.41 9.78 -7.04
CA THR A 258 21.74 9.92 -5.62
C THR A 258 20.86 10.94 -4.90
N LYS A 259 20.17 11.80 -5.64
CA LYS A 259 19.35 12.90 -5.12
C LYS A 259 17.86 12.55 -5.01
N PHE A 260 17.41 11.42 -5.58
CA PHE A 260 16.04 10.94 -5.44
C PHE A 260 15.69 10.59 -3.98
N SER A 261 14.40 10.65 -3.65
CA SER A 261 13.91 10.29 -2.32
C SER A 261 14.24 8.84 -1.99
N ARG A 262 14.80 8.58 -0.80
CA ARG A 262 15.16 7.23 -0.36
C ARG A 262 13.97 6.26 -0.25
N SER A 263 12.78 6.81 -0.07
CA SER A 263 11.52 6.08 0.01
C SER A 263 10.65 6.27 -1.25
N GLY A 264 11.20 6.92 -2.29
CA GLY A 264 10.48 7.30 -3.49
C GLY A 264 10.56 6.25 -4.59
N ILE A 265 9.68 6.40 -5.58
CA ILE A 265 9.54 5.45 -6.68
C ILE A 265 10.78 5.39 -7.57
N ASN A 266 11.50 6.51 -7.71
CA ASN A 266 12.74 6.53 -8.50
C ASN A 266 13.89 5.79 -7.82
N LYS A 267 13.78 5.46 -6.52
CA LYS A 267 14.82 4.75 -5.77
C LYS A 267 14.80 3.24 -5.94
N ILE A 268 13.80 2.71 -6.65
CA ILE A 268 13.71 1.28 -6.99
C ILE A 268 14.93 0.85 -7.85
N PHE A 269 15.49 1.76 -8.64
CA PHE A 269 16.69 1.53 -9.44
C PHE A 269 17.95 1.86 -8.62
N THR A 270 18.80 0.86 -8.37
CA THR A 270 20.07 1.04 -7.66
C THR A 270 21.23 1.21 -8.64
N THR A 271 22.01 2.27 -8.49
CA THR A 271 23.23 2.57 -9.27
C THR A 271 24.49 2.47 -8.40
N THR A 272 24.37 1.93 -7.19
CA THR A 272 25.45 1.92 -6.18
C THR A 272 26.06 0.54 -5.98
N THR A 273 25.46 -0.51 -6.54
CA THR A 273 25.96 -1.88 -6.45
C THR A 273 26.86 -2.18 -7.65
N ILE A 274 27.98 -2.86 -7.43
CA ILE A 274 28.93 -3.19 -8.51
C ILE A 274 28.28 -3.98 -9.65
N ASN A 275 27.21 -4.72 -9.36
CA ASN A 275 26.42 -5.47 -10.34
C ASN A 275 25.66 -4.57 -11.33
N SER A 276 25.49 -3.28 -11.00
CA SER A 276 24.83 -2.29 -11.86
C SER A 276 25.79 -1.53 -12.77
N SER A 277 27.11 -1.78 -12.67
CA SER A 277 28.08 -1.18 -13.58
C SER A 277 28.52 -2.13 -14.66
N ARG A 278 28.85 -1.57 -15.83
CA ARG A 278 29.40 -2.34 -16.94
C ARG A 278 30.72 -3.00 -16.53
N ASP A 279 30.88 -4.27 -16.90
CA ASP A 279 32.06 -5.09 -16.60
C ASP A 279 32.37 -5.22 -15.09
N LEU A 280 31.37 -5.01 -14.22
CA LEU A 280 31.53 -4.99 -12.75
C LEU A 280 32.61 -3.98 -12.28
N ASN A 281 32.76 -2.86 -13.00
CA ASN A 281 33.74 -1.83 -12.68
C ASN A 281 33.11 -0.67 -11.91
N LYS A 282 33.64 -0.33 -10.73
CA LYS A 282 33.10 0.72 -9.82
C LYS A 282 33.05 2.14 -10.40
N ILE A 283 33.52 2.38 -11.62
CA ILE A 283 33.61 3.71 -12.23
C ILE A 283 32.62 3.87 -13.40
N ARG A 284 32.05 2.78 -13.93
CA ARG A 284 31.25 2.76 -15.18
C ARG A 284 29.74 2.66 -14.94
N TYR A 285 29.21 3.41 -13.97
CA TYR A 285 27.76 3.44 -13.71
C TYR A 285 26.96 4.22 -14.76
N ASP A 286 27.61 5.23 -15.36
CA ASP A 286 27.00 6.04 -16.42
C ASP A 286 26.71 5.23 -17.69
N ASP A 287 27.32 4.06 -17.86
CA ASP A 287 27.07 3.18 -19.00
C ASP A 287 25.75 2.39 -18.89
N ALA A 288 25.14 2.35 -17.70
CA ALA A 288 23.95 1.55 -17.42
C ALA A 288 22.69 2.40 -17.22
N TYR A 289 22.73 3.37 -16.29
CA TYR A 289 21.57 4.21 -15.96
C TYR A 289 22.00 5.65 -15.70
N SER A 290 22.18 6.40 -16.79
CA SER A 290 22.50 7.82 -16.80
C SER A 290 21.35 8.65 -17.37
N ILE A 291 21.09 9.81 -16.77
CA ILE A 291 19.98 10.69 -17.15
C ILE A 291 20.49 12.10 -17.44
N CYS A 292 19.82 12.80 -18.38
CA CYS A 292 20.09 14.21 -18.66
C CYS A 292 19.39 15.12 -17.64
N PRO A 293 19.80 16.40 -17.52
CA PRO A 293 19.21 17.35 -16.58
C PRO A 293 17.69 17.52 -16.75
N ASP A 294 17.20 17.60 -17.99
CA ASP A 294 15.76 17.77 -18.26
C ASP A 294 14.97 16.55 -17.77
N CYS A 295 15.42 15.33 -18.08
CA CYS A 295 14.75 14.11 -17.62
C CYS A 295 14.86 13.92 -16.11
N TYR A 296 15.93 14.38 -15.47
CA TYR A 296 16.05 14.38 -14.02
C TYR A 296 14.98 15.27 -13.36
N GLN A 297 14.73 16.46 -13.91
CA GLN A 297 13.67 17.35 -13.44
C GLN A 297 12.28 16.73 -13.64
N ASP A 298 12.04 16.13 -14.81
CA ASP A 298 10.81 15.39 -15.10
C ASP A 298 10.59 14.25 -14.07
N LEU A 299 11.64 13.48 -13.75
CA LEU A 299 11.58 12.40 -12.76
C LEU A 299 11.30 12.89 -11.34
N LEU A 300 11.90 14.00 -10.91
CA LEU A 300 11.65 14.60 -9.59
C LEU A 300 10.21 15.08 -9.46
N ALA A 301 9.72 15.80 -10.48
CA ALA A 301 8.34 16.28 -10.51
C ALA A 301 7.35 15.10 -10.51
N GLY A 302 7.61 14.09 -11.34
CA GLY A 302 6.81 12.86 -11.42
C GLY A 302 6.74 12.10 -10.10
N GLU A 303 7.88 11.93 -9.42
CA GLU A 303 7.93 11.27 -8.11
C GLU A 303 7.09 12.01 -7.06
N GLY A 304 7.13 13.35 -7.04
CA GLY A 304 6.30 14.15 -6.15
C GLY A 304 4.81 13.90 -6.38
N ILE A 305 4.38 13.92 -7.65
CA ILE A 305 2.98 13.66 -8.03
C ILE A 305 2.57 12.23 -7.67
N ILE A 306 3.43 11.24 -7.91
CA ILE A 306 3.15 9.84 -7.59
C ILE A 306 3.00 9.62 -6.09
N GLN A 307 3.88 10.21 -5.29
CA GLN A 307 3.79 10.13 -3.83
C GLN A 307 2.51 10.77 -3.29
N GLU A 308 2.01 11.82 -3.96
CA GLU A 308 0.81 12.52 -3.53
C GLU A 308 -0.50 11.87 -4.02
N LYS A 309 -0.54 11.47 -5.29
CA LYS A 309 -1.79 11.14 -6.01
C LYS A 309 -1.92 9.70 -6.44
N PHE A 310 -0.85 8.90 -6.39
CA PHE A 310 -0.84 7.54 -6.91
C PHE A 310 -0.46 6.49 -5.86
N GLN A 311 -0.72 6.77 -4.59
CA GLN A 311 -0.57 5.81 -3.50
C GLN A 311 -1.92 5.20 -3.10
N GLY A 312 -1.94 3.88 -2.96
CA GLY A 312 -3.07 3.09 -2.49
C GLY A 312 -2.64 1.98 -1.56
N MET A 313 -3.58 1.10 -1.22
CA MET A 313 -3.33 -0.07 -0.39
C MET A 313 -3.93 -1.32 -1.03
N ILE A 314 -3.12 -2.36 -1.21
CA ILE A 314 -3.58 -3.69 -1.66
C ILE A 314 -3.17 -4.70 -0.59
N ALA A 315 -4.14 -5.48 -0.09
CA ALA A 315 -3.91 -6.49 0.93
C ALA A 315 -3.17 -5.97 2.19
N GLY A 316 -3.45 -4.72 2.58
CA GLY A 316 -2.78 -4.07 3.72
C GLY A 316 -1.37 -3.55 3.44
N GLU A 317 -0.88 -3.59 2.19
CA GLU A 317 0.46 -3.11 1.79
C GLU A 317 0.39 -1.85 0.93
N ARG A 318 1.39 -0.96 1.07
CA ARG A 318 1.47 0.27 0.28
C ARG A 318 1.70 -0.08 -1.18
N THR A 319 1.00 0.61 -2.07
CA THR A 319 1.06 0.35 -3.50
C THR A 319 1.12 1.65 -4.28
N PHE A 320 2.04 1.75 -5.24
CA PHE A 320 1.94 2.76 -6.30
C PHE A 320 1.01 2.22 -7.39
N ILE A 321 0.00 3.01 -7.76
CA ILE A 321 -0.99 2.68 -8.78
C ILE A 321 -0.74 3.60 -9.96
N LEU A 322 -0.19 3.09 -11.05
CA LEU A 322 0.32 3.90 -12.16
C LEU A 322 -0.49 3.63 -13.43
N PRO A 323 -1.41 4.53 -13.80
CA PRO A 323 -2.12 4.40 -15.06
C PRO A 323 -1.23 4.79 -16.23
N GLU A 324 -1.37 4.05 -17.32
CA GLU A 324 -0.68 4.25 -18.58
C GLU A 324 -1.67 4.08 -19.73
N GLY A 325 -1.66 5.01 -20.69
CA GLY A 325 -2.56 4.96 -21.83
C GLY A 325 -2.17 3.83 -22.77
N LEU A 326 -3.17 3.08 -23.27
CA LEU A 326 -2.94 1.96 -24.18
C LEU A 326 -2.45 2.41 -25.56
N PHE A 327 -2.96 3.53 -26.05
CA PHE A 327 -2.70 4.01 -27.41
C PHE A 327 -2.14 5.45 -27.46
N THR A 328 -2.40 6.25 -26.43
CA THR A 328 -2.04 7.67 -26.37
C THR A 328 -1.41 8.01 -25.03
N VAL A 329 -0.75 9.17 -24.96
CA VAL A 329 -0.29 9.71 -23.67
C VAL A 329 -1.50 9.89 -22.78
N PHE A 330 -1.45 9.27 -21.61
CA PHE A 330 -2.55 9.31 -20.66
C PHE A 330 -2.81 10.73 -20.16
N ASP A 331 -4.08 11.15 -20.11
CA ASP A 331 -4.42 12.44 -19.52
C ASP A 331 -4.49 12.33 -17.99
N TYR A 332 -3.54 13.02 -17.36
CA TYR A 332 -3.37 13.09 -15.92
C TYR A 332 -4.26 14.17 -15.25
N GLU A 333 -5.34 14.66 -15.87
CA GLU A 333 -6.31 15.58 -15.21
C GLU A 333 -7.26 14.87 -14.24
N ASN A 334 -7.80 13.71 -14.61
CA ASN A 334 -8.84 13.02 -13.84
C ASN A 334 -8.31 11.94 -12.86
N LEU A 335 -7.05 12.06 -12.46
CA LEU A 335 -6.31 11.03 -11.71
C LEU A 335 -6.89 10.60 -10.38
N ALA A 336 -7.49 11.54 -9.65
CA ALA A 336 -8.10 11.24 -8.37
C ALA A 336 -9.20 10.16 -8.54
N LYS A 337 -10.01 10.28 -9.60
CA LYS A 337 -11.09 9.32 -9.90
C LYS A 337 -10.53 7.94 -10.23
N ILE A 338 -9.51 7.85 -11.08
CA ILE A 338 -8.83 6.59 -11.45
C ILE A 338 -8.32 5.87 -10.20
N LYS A 339 -7.53 6.58 -9.39
CA LYS A 339 -7.01 6.03 -8.13
C LYS A 339 -8.16 5.57 -7.26
N ASP A 340 -9.20 6.38 -7.07
CA ASP A 340 -10.30 6.05 -6.16
C ASP A 340 -11.14 4.87 -6.66
N ASN A 341 -11.25 4.66 -7.96
CA ASN A 341 -11.93 3.50 -8.55
C ASN A 341 -11.12 2.22 -8.37
N ILE A 342 -9.81 2.29 -8.59
CA ILE A 342 -8.90 1.15 -8.42
C ILE A 342 -8.79 0.79 -6.94
N ASP A 343 -8.60 1.77 -6.07
CA ASP A 343 -8.63 1.57 -4.61
C ASP A 343 -9.96 0.94 -4.18
N PHE A 344 -11.08 1.38 -4.76
CA PHE A 344 -12.40 0.82 -4.45
C PHE A 344 -12.53 -0.64 -4.89
N ALA A 345 -11.89 -1.05 -5.98
CA ALA A 345 -11.88 -2.45 -6.43
C ALA A 345 -11.35 -3.40 -5.35
N PHE A 346 -10.34 -2.96 -4.59
CA PHE A 346 -9.69 -3.74 -3.53
C PHE A 346 -10.23 -3.45 -2.13
N LYS A 347 -11.22 -2.56 -1.98
CA LYS A 347 -11.86 -2.20 -0.69
C LYS A 347 -13.32 -2.56 -0.62
N SER A 348 -14.02 -2.61 -1.75
CA SER A 348 -15.42 -3.00 -1.81
C SER A 348 -15.59 -4.45 -1.36
N SER A 349 -16.55 -4.70 -0.46
CA SER A 349 -16.92 -6.07 -0.05
C SER A 349 -17.72 -6.81 -1.11
N GLU A 350 -18.32 -6.08 -2.06
CA GLU A 350 -19.21 -6.61 -3.09
C GLU A 350 -18.75 -6.23 -4.49
N ALA A 351 -18.75 -7.21 -5.40
CA ALA A 351 -18.49 -6.95 -6.80
C ALA A 351 -19.53 -6.00 -7.42
N LYS A 352 -20.80 -6.13 -7.03
CA LYS A 352 -21.91 -5.28 -7.52
C LYS A 352 -21.66 -3.79 -7.29
N ASP A 353 -21.29 -3.40 -6.06
CA ASP A 353 -21.08 -1.98 -5.70
C ASP A 353 -19.98 -1.34 -6.57
N TRP A 354 -18.94 -2.12 -6.88
CA TRP A 354 -17.87 -1.66 -7.77
C TRP A 354 -18.35 -1.51 -9.21
N LEU A 355 -19.13 -2.47 -9.71
CA LEU A 355 -19.70 -2.42 -11.07
C LEU A 355 -20.63 -1.22 -11.24
N GLU A 356 -21.55 -0.99 -10.30
CA GLU A 356 -22.46 0.17 -10.32
C GLU A 356 -21.72 1.51 -10.34
N ARG A 357 -20.64 1.61 -9.57
CA ARG A 357 -19.79 2.80 -9.57
C ARG A 357 -19.08 3.00 -10.91
N ILE A 358 -18.53 1.94 -11.48
CA ILE A 358 -17.83 2.00 -12.77
C ILE A 358 -18.79 2.33 -13.91
N GLU A 359 -20.00 1.77 -13.89
CA GLU A 359 -21.07 2.10 -14.85
C GLU A 359 -21.47 3.56 -14.78
N ALA A 360 -21.58 4.14 -13.57
CA ALA A 360 -21.84 5.57 -13.39
C ALA A 360 -20.70 6.48 -13.92
N GLU A 361 -19.52 5.92 -14.16
CA GLU A 361 -18.33 6.61 -14.68
C GLU A 361 -17.95 6.16 -16.11
N ALA A 362 -18.82 5.40 -16.79
CA ALA A 362 -18.52 4.72 -18.05
C ALA A 362 -18.17 5.66 -19.21
N ASP A 363 -18.89 6.76 -19.37
CA ASP A 363 -18.64 7.76 -20.43
C ASP A 363 -17.19 8.27 -20.42
N TRP A 364 -16.58 8.37 -19.23
CA TRP A 364 -15.21 8.84 -19.05
C TRP A 364 -14.16 7.72 -19.23
N LEU A 365 -14.53 6.47 -18.97
CA LEU A 365 -13.67 5.28 -19.13
C LEU A 365 -13.53 4.83 -20.59
N GLU A 366 -14.56 5.02 -21.43
CA GLU A 366 -14.53 4.64 -22.84
C GLU A 366 -13.60 5.52 -23.69
N GLU A 367 -13.44 6.80 -23.33
CA GLU A 367 -12.54 7.71 -24.05
C GLU A 367 -11.05 7.44 -23.73
N ASN A 368 -10.75 6.95 -22.53
CA ASN A 368 -9.40 6.73 -22.04
C ASN A 368 -9.13 5.23 -21.90
N HIS A 369 -8.75 4.58 -22.99
CA HIS A 369 -8.26 3.20 -22.94
C HIS A 369 -6.93 3.20 -22.15
N TYR A 370 -6.94 2.75 -20.90
CA TYR A 370 -5.74 2.66 -20.07
C TYR A 370 -5.53 1.29 -19.43
N MET A 371 -4.28 1.04 -19.09
CA MET A 371 -3.83 -0.03 -18.24
C MET A 371 -3.34 0.53 -16.91
N VAL A 372 -3.28 -0.32 -15.89
CA VAL A 372 -2.82 0.04 -14.56
C VAL A 372 -1.67 -0.87 -14.18
N ASN A 373 -0.59 -0.26 -13.72
CA ASN A 373 0.55 -0.94 -13.15
C ASN A 373 0.55 -0.76 -11.63
N PHE A 374 0.87 -1.82 -10.89
CA PHE A 374 0.92 -1.84 -9.44
C PHE A 374 2.34 -2.15 -8.98
N VAL A 375 2.91 -1.28 -8.15
CA VAL A 375 4.20 -1.53 -7.47
C VAL A 375 3.94 -1.59 -5.98
N ILE A 376 3.91 -2.80 -5.42
CA ILE A 376 3.57 -3.05 -4.02
C ILE A 376 4.86 -3.08 -3.21
N TYR A 377 4.95 -2.28 -2.14
CA TYR A 377 6.21 -1.99 -1.47
C TYR A 377 6.10 -1.75 0.03
N ARG A 378 7.23 -1.90 0.71
CA ARG A 378 7.47 -1.45 2.10
C ARG A 378 8.62 -0.47 2.14
N THR A 379 8.59 0.46 3.09
CA THR A 379 9.68 1.41 3.31
C THR A 379 9.78 1.78 4.78
N ASP A 380 11.02 1.86 5.27
CA ASP A 380 11.40 2.36 6.59
C ASP A 380 11.79 3.86 6.55
N GLY A 381 11.63 4.50 5.39
CA GLY A 381 12.09 5.87 5.12
C GLY A 381 13.54 5.97 4.62
N ASN A 382 14.34 4.91 4.77
CA ASN A 382 15.73 4.85 4.29
C ASN A 382 15.90 3.99 3.04
N SER A 383 15.00 3.04 2.83
CA SER A 383 15.01 2.11 1.70
C SER A 383 13.58 1.78 1.25
N VAL A 384 13.44 1.30 0.02
CA VAL A 384 12.20 0.74 -0.51
C VAL A 384 12.44 -0.73 -0.82
N THR A 385 11.58 -1.61 -0.32
CA THR A 385 11.55 -3.03 -0.66
C THR A 385 10.31 -3.31 -1.48
N ILE A 386 10.49 -3.82 -2.70
CA ILE A 386 9.39 -4.26 -3.55
C ILE A 386 8.94 -5.64 -3.13
N LEU A 387 7.64 -5.79 -2.87
CA LEU A 387 7.01 -7.06 -2.51
C LEU A 387 6.51 -7.80 -3.75
N GLU A 388 5.85 -7.10 -4.66
CA GLU A 388 5.32 -7.65 -5.91
C GLU A 388 5.06 -6.52 -6.91
N VAL A 389 5.12 -6.84 -8.20
CA VAL A 389 4.74 -5.93 -9.29
C VAL A 389 3.71 -6.62 -10.17
N ILE A 390 2.61 -5.91 -10.45
CA ILE A 390 1.54 -6.38 -11.34
C ILE A 390 1.43 -5.36 -12.47
N GLU A 391 1.89 -5.74 -13.65
CA GLU A 391 2.04 -4.84 -14.79
C GLU A 391 0.91 -5.02 -15.80
N ASP A 392 0.67 -3.95 -16.55
CA ASP A 392 -0.12 -3.92 -17.78
C ASP A 392 -1.56 -4.47 -17.60
N VAL A 393 -2.22 -4.16 -16.48
CA VAL A 393 -3.57 -4.67 -16.19
C VAL A 393 -4.61 -3.75 -16.83
N PRO A 394 -5.35 -4.19 -17.87
CA PRO A 394 -6.35 -3.35 -18.50
C PRO A 394 -7.59 -3.20 -17.62
N VAL A 395 -8.28 -2.06 -17.68
CA VAL A 395 -9.51 -1.84 -16.88
C VAL A 395 -10.58 -2.89 -17.19
N PHE A 396 -10.74 -3.29 -18.46
CA PHE A 396 -11.71 -4.32 -18.85
C PHE A 396 -11.48 -5.66 -18.15
N ARG A 397 -10.24 -5.94 -17.71
CA ARG A 397 -9.92 -7.15 -16.94
C ARG A 397 -10.59 -7.11 -15.58
N PHE A 398 -10.58 -5.97 -14.89
CA PHE A 398 -11.30 -5.78 -13.62
C PHE A 398 -12.80 -6.00 -13.82
N THR A 399 -13.40 -5.37 -14.84
CA THR A 399 -14.82 -5.53 -15.16
C THR A 399 -15.18 -6.98 -15.44
N LYS A 400 -14.37 -7.69 -16.24
CA LYS A 400 -14.56 -9.11 -16.53
C LYS A 400 -14.53 -9.96 -15.25
N ILE A 401 -13.56 -9.74 -14.36
CA ILE A 401 -13.44 -10.48 -13.11
C ILE A 401 -14.64 -10.20 -12.20
N MET A 402 -14.97 -8.94 -11.97
CA MET A 402 -16.07 -8.55 -11.08
C MET A 402 -17.43 -9.03 -11.60
N ASN A 403 -17.66 -9.00 -12.91
CA ASN A 403 -18.87 -9.56 -13.52
C ASN A 403 -18.99 -11.08 -13.28
N LEU A 404 -17.91 -11.84 -13.48
CA LEU A 404 -17.92 -13.28 -13.22
C LEU A 404 -18.15 -13.60 -11.74
N ILE A 405 -17.51 -12.84 -10.82
CA ILE A 405 -17.76 -12.96 -9.38
C ILE A 405 -19.24 -12.71 -9.09
N GLN A 406 -19.80 -11.61 -9.58
CA GLN A 406 -21.18 -11.23 -9.33
C GLN A 406 -22.17 -12.28 -9.87
N GLN A 407 -21.95 -12.76 -11.10
CA GLN A 407 -22.76 -13.84 -11.69
C GLN A 407 -22.71 -15.12 -10.84
N ASN A 408 -21.52 -15.51 -10.39
CA ASN A 408 -21.36 -16.70 -9.54
C ASN A 408 -21.99 -16.52 -8.16
N VAL A 409 -21.93 -15.32 -7.57
CA VAL A 409 -22.65 -14.98 -6.33
C VAL A 409 -24.15 -15.12 -6.52
N SER A 410 -24.73 -14.50 -7.56
CA SER A 410 -26.16 -14.58 -7.86
C SER A 410 -26.62 -16.03 -8.06
N ASN A 411 -25.89 -16.79 -8.88
CA ASN A 411 -26.18 -18.20 -9.18
C ASN A 411 -26.16 -19.08 -7.93
N LEU A 412 -25.32 -18.75 -6.95
CA LEU A 412 -25.19 -19.47 -5.69
C LEU A 412 -26.31 -19.08 -4.72
N LYS A 413 -26.64 -17.77 -4.62
CA LYS A 413 -27.72 -17.25 -3.78
C LYS A 413 -29.10 -17.79 -4.16
N GLU A 414 -29.37 -18.04 -5.44
CA GLU A 414 -30.65 -18.64 -5.87
C GLU A 414 -30.98 -19.97 -5.15
N ASN A 415 -29.95 -20.72 -4.76
CA ASN A 415 -30.09 -22.05 -4.14
C ASN A 415 -29.76 -22.05 -2.64
N LEU A 416 -29.39 -20.91 -2.06
CA LEU A 416 -29.06 -20.76 -0.65
C LEU A 416 -30.01 -19.74 -0.02
N LYS A 417 -30.51 -19.99 1.18
CA LYS A 417 -31.37 -19.02 1.90
C LYS A 417 -30.59 -17.81 2.45
N ASN A 418 -29.35 -17.60 2.01
CA ASN A 418 -28.38 -16.71 2.66
C ASN A 418 -28.12 -15.43 1.86
N ASN A 419 -28.76 -14.34 2.28
CA ASN A 419 -28.62 -13.03 1.62
C ASN A 419 -27.27 -12.33 1.90
N HIS A 420 -26.48 -12.81 2.88
CA HIS A 420 -25.27 -12.14 3.38
C HIS A 420 -23.95 -12.55 2.71
N LEU A 421 -24.00 -13.36 1.64
CA LEU A 421 -22.78 -13.74 0.92
C LEU A 421 -22.33 -12.60 0.00
N HIS A 422 -21.24 -11.95 0.39
CA HIS A 422 -20.61 -10.83 -0.33
C HIS A 422 -19.20 -11.23 -0.77
N VAL A 423 -18.92 -11.19 -2.08
CA VAL A 423 -17.63 -11.56 -2.65
C VAL A 423 -17.19 -10.51 -3.68
N SER A 424 -15.90 -10.20 -3.66
CA SER A 424 -15.22 -9.23 -4.52
C SER A 424 -13.72 -9.56 -4.58
N LEU A 425 -12.91 -8.69 -5.20
CA LEU A 425 -11.45 -8.83 -5.13
C LEU A 425 -10.92 -8.76 -3.69
N ASP A 426 -11.46 -7.90 -2.82
CA ASP A 426 -11.07 -7.81 -1.40
C ASP A 426 -11.20 -9.14 -0.67
N SER A 427 -12.16 -9.98 -1.08
CA SER A 427 -12.39 -11.29 -0.48
C SER A 427 -11.18 -12.22 -0.59
N ILE A 428 -10.34 -12.08 -1.62
CA ILE A 428 -9.14 -12.90 -1.80
C ILE A 428 -8.19 -12.74 -0.59
N TYR A 429 -7.96 -11.49 -0.18
CA TYR A 429 -7.13 -11.20 1.00
C TYR A 429 -7.79 -11.71 2.29
N ARG A 430 -9.12 -11.81 2.35
CA ARG A 430 -9.86 -12.30 3.53
C ARG A 430 -9.96 -13.82 3.64
N VAL A 431 -9.54 -14.58 2.64
CA VAL A 431 -9.67 -16.05 2.65
C VAL A 431 -8.35 -16.80 2.51
N ILE A 432 -7.26 -16.13 2.13
CA ILE A 432 -5.92 -16.73 2.11
C ILE A 432 -5.22 -16.36 3.42
N PRO A 433 -4.85 -17.31 4.31
CA PRO A 433 -4.27 -16.99 5.61
C PRO A 433 -2.95 -16.25 5.49
N VAL A 434 -2.81 -15.13 6.21
CA VAL A 434 -1.57 -14.36 6.29
C VAL A 434 -1.10 -14.29 7.74
N LYS A 435 0.12 -14.75 7.97
CA LYS A 435 0.76 -14.70 9.28
C LYS A 435 1.27 -13.28 9.55
N GLU A 436 1.01 -12.79 10.76
CA GLU A 436 1.55 -11.55 11.28
C GLU A 436 2.60 -11.80 12.38
N ASN A 437 3.56 -10.88 12.47
CA ASN A 437 4.48 -10.69 13.60
C ASN A 437 4.55 -9.19 13.98
N ASP A 438 5.41 -8.83 14.93
CA ASP A 438 5.56 -7.45 15.39
C ASP A 438 6.01 -6.46 14.30
N LYS A 439 6.58 -6.96 13.20
CA LYS A 439 7.03 -6.18 12.03
C LYS A 439 5.98 -6.12 10.92
N GLY A 440 4.82 -6.74 11.09
CA GLY A 440 3.72 -6.78 10.12
C GLY A 440 3.51 -8.16 9.49
N GLN A 441 2.99 -8.18 8.27
CA GLN A 441 2.65 -9.42 7.56
C GLN A 441 3.91 -10.13 7.05
N VAL A 442 4.03 -11.43 7.29
CA VAL A 442 5.26 -12.21 7.01
C VAL A 442 5.21 -12.84 5.62
N ASP A 443 4.07 -13.39 5.24
CA ASP A 443 3.90 -14.23 4.06
C ASP A 443 2.87 -13.67 3.08
N ILE A 444 2.67 -12.34 3.10
CA ILE A 444 1.73 -11.62 2.23
C ILE A 444 1.96 -11.87 0.73
N GLY A 445 3.20 -12.22 0.34
CA GLY A 445 3.55 -12.56 -1.05
C GLY A 445 2.62 -13.60 -1.67
N ARG A 446 2.12 -14.57 -0.89
CA ARG A 446 1.17 -15.58 -1.39
C ARG A 446 -0.14 -14.97 -1.91
N VAL A 447 -0.62 -13.91 -1.27
CA VAL A 447 -1.83 -13.17 -1.65
C VAL A 447 -1.52 -12.30 -2.87
N LEU A 448 -0.39 -11.59 -2.85
CA LEU A 448 0.01 -10.69 -3.93
C LEU A 448 0.24 -11.45 -5.24
N SER A 449 0.90 -12.61 -5.19
CA SER A 449 1.09 -13.46 -6.37
C SER A 449 -0.24 -14.06 -6.87
N PHE A 450 -1.21 -14.31 -5.97
CA PHE A 450 -2.55 -14.74 -6.37
C PHE A 450 -3.33 -13.62 -7.08
N TYR A 451 -3.26 -12.39 -6.58
CA TYR A 451 -3.78 -11.21 -7.29
C TYR A 451 -3.11 -11.04 -8.65
N LYS A 452 -1.79 -11.16 -8.72
CA LYS A 452 -1.03 -11.08 -9.97
C LYS A 452 -1.49 -12.12 -10.99
N ALA A 453 -1.69 -13.37 -10.56
CA ALA A 453 -2.17 -14.41 -11.46
C ALA A 453 -3.58 -14.11 -12.00
N ILE A 454 -4.50 -13.66 -11.15
CA ILE A 454 -5.86 -13.30 -11.56
C ILE A 454 -5.88 -12.08 -12.48
N LEU A 455 -5.15 -11.02 -12.13
CA LEU A 455 -5.15 -9.76 -12.88
C LEU A 455 -4.38 -9.88 -14.19
N SER A 456 -3.20 -10.49 -14.20
CA SER A 456 -2.40 -10.64 -15.43
C SER A 456 -2.77 -11.88 -16.24
N GLY A 457 -3.62 -12.77 -15.72
CA GLY A 457 -4.09 -13.97 -16.44
C GLY A 457 -3.10 -15.13 -16.47
N HIS A 458 -2.23 -15.25 -15.46
CA HIS A 458 -1.32 -16.39 -15.34
C HIS A 458 -2.07 -17.64 -14.87
N LEU A 459 -1.59 -18.82 -15.29
CA LEU A 459 -2.10 -20.11 -14.83
C LEU A 459 -1.90 -20.27 -13.31
N ILE A 460 -2.93 -20.79 -12.65
CA ILE A 460 -2.98 -21.12 -11.23
C ILE A 460 -3.15 -22.63 -11.11
N GLU A 461 -2.29 -23.25 -10.30
CA GLU A 461 -2.42 -24.65 -9.96
C GLU A 461 -3.64 -24.88 -9.06
N ARG A 462 -4.55 -25.75 -9.48
CA ARG A 462 -5.75 -26.14 -8.73
C ARG A 462 -5.44 -26.56 -7.29
N GLU A 463 -4.36 -27.32 -7.08
CA GLU A 463 -3.95 -27.80 -5.76
C GLU A 463 -3.62 -26.66 -4.80
N THR A 464 -3.01 -25.58 -5.31
CA THR A 464 -2.70 -24.39 -4.51
C THR A 464 -3.97 -23.76 -3.93
N ILE A 465 -5.06 -23.73 -4.69
CA ILE A 465 -6.35 -23.17 -4.22
C ILE A 465 -6.96 -24.04 -3.12
N PHE A 466 -6.95 -25.37 -3.31
CA PHE A 466 -7.44 -26.29 -2.27
C PHE A 466 -6.60 -26.21 -1.00
N LYS A 467 -5.27 -26.08 -1.13
CA LYS A 467 -4.38 -25.90 0.02
C LYS A 467 -4.67 -24.62 0.79
N TYR A 468 -4.87 -23.49 0.10
CA TYR A 468 -5.24 -22.24 0.78
C TYR A 468 -6.59 -22.33 1.48
N PHE A 469 -7.58 -22.99 0.87
CA PHE A 469 -8.87 -23.27 1.50
C PHE A 469 -8.71 -24.09 2.81
N SER A 470 -8.00 -25.21 2.72
CA SER A 470 -7.71 -26.09 3.85
C SER A 470 -6.98 -25.36 4.97
N GLU A 471 -5.96 -24.58 4.62
CA GLU A 471 -5.21 -23.76 5.58
C GLU A 471 -6.11 -22.70 6.24
N ALA A 472 -7.03 -22.08 5.50
CA ALA A 472 -7.96 -21.09 6.04
C ALA A 472 -8.88 -21.66 7.11
N LEU A 473 -9.43 -22.85 6.88
CA LEU A 473 -10.22 -23.53 7.90
C LEU A 473 -9.35 -23.99 9.08
N ASP A 474 -8.19 -24.60 8.83
CA ASP A 474 -7.28 -25.06 9.89
C ASP A 474 -6.87 -23.91 10.81
N LYS A 475 -6.34 -22.82 10.24
CA LYS A 475 -5.82 -21.69 11.02
C LYS A 475 -6.95 -20.87 11.63
N GLY A 476 -8.02 -20.62 10.89
CA GLY A 476 -9.16 -19.85 11.36
C GLY A 476 -9.86 -20.51 12.55
N LEU A 477 -10.20 -21.80 12.44
CA LEU A 477 -10.84 -22.53 13.54
C LEU A 477 -9.94 -22.66 14.75
N LYS A 478 -8.64 -22.95 14.56
CA LYS A 478 -7.66 -22.97 15.67
C LYS A 478 -7.59 -21.64 16.41
N GLN A 479 -7.69 -20.51 15.70
CA GLN A 479 -7.70 -19.18 16.31
C GLN A 479 -9.03 -18.87 17.00
N LEU A 480 -10.17 -19.24 16.41
CA LEU A 480 -11.49 -19.09 17.02
C LEU A 480 -11.63 -19.88 18.33
N TRP A 481 -10.97 -21.04 18.42
CA TRP A 481 -10.95 -21.84 19.65
C TRP A 481 -9.97 -21.34 20.72
N LYS A 482 -9.12 -20.35 20.41
CA LYS A 482 -8.26 -19.72 21.42
C LYS A 482 -9.05 -18.71 22.24
N LYS A 483 -8.62 -18.49 23.49
CA LYS A 483 -9.11 -17.39 24.33
C LYS A 483 -8.85 -16.00 23.73
N LYS A 484 -7.78 -15.87 22.94
CA LYS A 484 -7.37 -14.61 22.31
C LYS A 484 -6.86 -14.90 20.89
N ILE A 485 -7.44 -14.21 19.92
CA ILE A 485 -6.97 -14.21 18.54
C ILE A 485 -5.69 -13.36 18.48
N ASP A 486 -4.60 -13.97 18.03
CA ASP A 486 -3.25 -13.37 18.01
C ASP A 486 -2.62 -13.36 16.62
N ASN A 487 -3.19 -14.06 15.64
CA ASN A 487 -2.65 -14.20 14.31
C ASN A 487 -3.75 -14.44 13.26
N TYR A 488 -3.39 -14.39 11.96
CA TYR A 488 -4.30 -14.57 10.84
C TYR A 488 -5.49 -13.61 10.87
N LYS A 489 -5.25 -12.36 11.28
CA LYS A 489 -6.28 -11.33 11.47
C LYS A 489 -6.97 -10.95 10.16
N ASN A 490 -6.30 -11.15 9.03
CA ASN A 490 -6.86 -10.91 7.70
C ASN A 490 -8.11 -11.75 7.42
N LEU A 491 -8.30 -12.89 8.09
CA LEU A 491 -9.48 -13.74 7.98
C LEU A 491 -10.73 -13.17 8.70
N ASP A 492 -10.64 -11.97 9.29
CA ASP A 492 -11.76 -11.26 9.94
C ASP A 492 -12.45 -12.07 11.07
N LEU A 493 -11.64 -12.84 11.79
CA LEU A 493 -12.08 -13.86 12.76
C LEU A 493 -12.94 -13.30 13.91
N PHE A 494 -12.77 -12.03 14.29
CA PHE A 494 -13.53 -11.42 15.38
C PHE A 494 -15.05 -11.44 15.16
N ARG A 495 -15.51 -11.44 13.90
CA ARG A 495 -16.94 -11.51 13.54
C ARG A 495 -17.55 -12.88 13.81
N TYR A 496 -16.71 -13.90 14.01
CA TYR A 496 -17.10 -15.31 14.06
C TYR A 496 -16.84 -15.99 15.41
N LEU A 497 -16.49 -15.23 16.45
CA LEU A 497 -16.37 -15.77 17.80
C LEU A 497 -17.71 -16.39 18.26
N GLY A 498 -17.68 -17.69 18.59
CA GLY A 498 -18.88 -18.48 18.92
C GLY A 498 -19.83 -18.73 17.74
N LYS A 499 -19.36 -18.48 16.51
CA LYS A 499 -20.11 -18.60 15.25
C LYS A 499 -19.28 -19.32 14.19
N GLU A 500 -18.60 -20.39 14.59
CA GLU A 500 -17.66 -21.16 13.77
C GLU A 500 -18.30 -21.71 12.50
N ASP A 501 -19.57 -22.12 12.55
CA ASP A 501 -20.29 -22.61 11.36
C ASP A 501 -20.38 -21.54 10.27
N PHE A 502 -20.68 -20.29 10.66
CA PHE A 502 -20.76 -19.18 9.72
C PHE A 502 -19.39 -18.78 9.17
N PHE A 503 -18.31 -19.01 9.92
CA PHE A 503 -16.95 -18.88 9.40
C PHE A 503 -16.66 -19.95 8.34
N ILE A 504 -16.94 -21.21 8.66
CA ILE A 504 -16.80 -22.35 7.74
C ILE A 504 -17.58 -22.09 6.46
N GLU A 505 -18.84 -21.69 6.59
CA GLU A 505 -19.73 -21.38 5.48
C GLU A 505 -19.17 -20.23 4.64
N LYS A 506 -18.78 -19.12 5.27
CA LYS A 506 -18.23 -17.95 4.57
C LYS A 506 -17.00 -18.33 3.76
N ILE A 507 -16.03 -19.02 4.36
CA ILE A 507 -14.79 -19.44 3.68
C ILE A 507 -15.14 -20.37 2.51
N THR A 508 -15.93 -21.41 2.77
CA THR A 508 -16.24 -22.43 1.76
C THR A 508 -16.99 -21.87 0.56
N MET A 509 -18.04 -21.07 0.79
CA MET A 509 -18.81 -20.47 -0.29
C MET A 509 -18.00 -19.42 -1.06
N THR A 510 -17.12 -18.68 -0.38
CA THR A 510 -16.20 -17.75 -1.06
C THR A 510 -15.22 -18.50 -1.97
N TYR A 511 -14.62 -19.60 -1.49
CA TYR A 511 -13.73 -20.42 -2.34
C TYR A 511 -14.47 -21.09 -3.51
N LEU A 512 -15.71 -21.55 -3.32
CA LEU A 512 -16.55 -22.06 -4.41
C LEU A 512 -16.72 -21.02 -5.53
N ILE A 513 -17.03 -19.76 -5.17
CA ILE A 513 -17.15 -18.65 -6.11
C ILE A 513 -15.81 -18.34 -6.79
N LEU A 514 -14.72 -18.28 -6.03
CA LEU A 514 -13.39 -17.99 -6.58
C LEU A 514 -12.95 -19.08 -7.55
N MET A 515 -13.09 -20.37 -7.19
CA MET A 515 -12.72 -21.49 -8.06
C MET A 515 -13.51 -21.46 -9.38
N LYS A 516 -14.83 -21.18 -9.32
CA LYS A 516 -15.65 -21.04 -10.53
C LYS A 516 -15.21 -19.87 -11.39
N THR A 517 -14.97 -18.72 -10.77
CA THR A 517 -14.50 -17.51 -11.46
C THR A 517 -13.16 -17.77 -12.16
N ILE A 518 -12.19 -18.37 -11.47
CA ILE A 518 -10.87 -18.70 -12.02
C ILE A 518 -10.97 -19.72 -13.16
N GLN A 519 -11.85 -20.74 -13.03
CA GLN A 519 -12.12 -21.68 -14.11
C GLN A 519 -12.73 -21.00 -15.34
N GLN A 520 -13.71 -20.10 -15.17
CA GLN A 520 -14.34 -19.33 -16.25
C GLN A 520 -13.39 -18.31 -16.90
N LEU A 521 -12.39 -17.82 -16.15
CA LEU A 521 -11.32 -17.00 -16.68
C LEU A 521 -10.30 -17.81 -17.52
N LEU A 522 -10.40 -19.15 -17.52
CA LEU A 522 -9.50 -20.08 -18.21
C LEU A 522 -8.04 -19.99 -17.72
N ILE A 523 -7.86 -19.74 -16.42
CA ILE A 523 -6.53 -19.60 -15.81
C ILE A 523 -6.23 -20.71 -14.79
N LEU A 524 -6.92 -21.85 -14.85
CA LEU A 524 -6.58 -23.05 -14.08
C LEU A 524 -5.73 -24.00 -14.92
N ASP A 525 -4.77 -24.68 -14.29
CA ASP A 525 -4.02 -25.76 -14.92
C ASP A 525 -4.91 -26.98 -15.26
N LYS A 526 -5.89 -27.26 -14.41
CA LYS A 526 -6.85 -28.37 -14.53
C LYS A 526 -8.24 -27.95 -14.05
N PRO A 527 -9.32 -28.44 -14.67
CA PRO A 527 -10.67 -28.13 -14.23
C PRO A 527 -10.93 -28.64 -12.80
N ILE A 528 -11.65 -27.84 -12.02
CA ILE A 528 -12.18 -28.21 -10.70
C ILE A 528 -13.59 -28.78 -10.85
N PHE A 529 -14.41 -28.12 -11.68
CA PHE A 529 -15.82 -28.48 -11.90
C PHE A 529 -16.01 -29.06 -13.30
N GLN A 530 -16.87 -30.07 -13.38
CA GLN A 530 -17.23 -30.76 -14.62
C GLN A 530 -18.68 -30.42 -14.95
N TYR A 531 -18.90 -29.78 -16.09
CA TYR A 531 -20.23 -29.52 -16.63
C TYR A 531 -20.43 -30.48 -17.79
N GLU A 532 -21.20 -31.54 -17.57
CA GLU A 532 -21.55 -32.45 -18.67
C GLU A 532 -22.39 -31.68 -19.71
N GLN A 533 -22.03 -31.81 -20.99
CA GLN A 533 -23.01 -31.56 -22.05
C GLN A 533 -24.09 -32.63 -21.87
N LYS A 534 -25.36 -32.23 -21.79
CA LYS A 534 -26.50 -33.16 -21.70
C LYS A 534 -26.49 -34.11 -22.90
N GLY A 535 -25.77 -35.21 -22.78
CA GLY A 535 -26.16 -36.49 -23.37
C GLY A 535 -27.02 -37.16 -22.32
N GLU A 536 -28.21 -37.62 -22.71
CA GLU A 536 -29.09 -38.42 -21.87
C GLU A 536 -28.29 -39.56 -21.23
N SER A 537 -27.95 -39.44 -19.94
CA SER A 537 -27.32 -40.51 -19.19
C SER A 537 -28.40 -41.32 -18.48
N ASP A 538 -28.37 -42.63 -18.71
CA ASP A 538 -29.26 -43.73 -18.30
C ASP A 538 -29.55 -43.92 -16.77
N LEU A 539 -29.59 -42.85 -15.97
CA LEU A 539 -29.98 -42.92 -14.55
C LEU A 539 -31.49 -42.71 -14.31
N ASP A 540 -32.30 -42.67 -15.38
CA ASP A 540 -33.76 -42.49 -15.30
C ASP A 540 -34.55 -43.80 -15.06
N LYS A 541 -33.87 -44.89 -14.69
CA LYS A 541 -34.52 -46.17 -14.34
C LYS A 541 -34.40 -46.39 -12.84
N GLU A 542 -35.55 -46.26 -12.19
CA GLU A 542 -35.81 -46.33 -10.74
C GLU A 542 -35.74 -44.97 -10.02
N LYS A 543 -36.85 -44.24 -10.08
CA LYS A 543 -37.15 -43.11 -9.18
C LYS A 543 -37.79 -43.67 -7.89
N PRO A 544 -37.04 -43.94 -6.81
CA PRO A 544 -37.66 -44.05 -5.49
C PRO A 544 -38.32 -42.70 -5.15
N ASN A 545 -39.38 -42.76 -4.35
CA ASN A 545 -40.11 -41.58 -3.85
C ASN A 545 -39.12 -40.64 -3.12
N PHE A 546 -38.56 -39.65 -3.84
CA PHE A 546 -37.52 -38.78 -3.29
C PHE A 546 -38.14 -37.68 -2.43
N ASN A 547 -37.64 -37.53 -1.20
CA ASN A 547 -37.85 -36.33 -0.39
C ASN A 547 -37.35 -35.08 -1.17
N ASP A 548 -38.16 -34.01 -1.19
CA ASP A 548 -37.89 -32.74 -1.89
C ASP A 548 -36.51 -32.13 -1.53
N SER A 549 -36.04 -32.36 -0.30
CA SER A 549 -34.75 -31.89 0.18
C SER A 549 -33.57 -32.54 -0.58
N ILE A 550 -33.65 -33.84 -0.86
CA ILE A 550 -32.59 -34.56 -1.61
C ILE A 550 -32.56 -34.10 -3.06
N GLN A 551 -33.72 -33.91 -3.69
CA GLN A 551 -33.79 -33.41 -5.06
C GLN A 551 -33.20 -32.00 -5.19
N THR A 552 -33.43 -31.14 -4.20
CA THR A 552 -32.87 -29.79 -4.16
C THR A 552 -31.35 -29.82 -4.05
N MET A 553 -30.80 -30.70 -3.20
CA MET A 553 -29.35 -30.91 -3.10
C MET A 553 -28.75 -31.43 -4.41
N GLU A 554 -29.39 -32.39 -5.08
CA GLU A 554 -28.89 -32.91 -6.36
C GLU A 554 -28.85 -31.84 -7.45
N LYS A 555 -29.92 -31.05 -7.58
CA LYS A 555 -29.96 -29.90 -8.50
C LYS A 555 -28.85 -28.89 -8.18
N PHE A 556 -28.60 -28.64 -6.90
CA PHE A 556 -27.48 -27.79 -6.49
C PHE A 556 -26.13 -28.37 -6.95
N LEU A 557 -25.87 -29.65 -6.68
CA LEU A 557 -24.62 -30.34 -7.02
C LEU A 557 -24.36 -30.36 -8.53
N GLU A 558 -25.39 -30.64 -9.32
CA GLU A 558 -25.33 -30.58 -10.79
C GLU A 558 -25.02 -29.18 -11.29
N LYS A 559 -25.73 -28.15 -10.79
CA LYS A 559 -25.47 -26.74 -11.14
C LYS A 559 -24.07 -26.29 -10.72
N GLN A 560 -23.51 -26.86 -9.65
CA GLN A 560 -22.14 -26.58 -9.24
C GLN A 560 -21.09 -27.32 -10.09
N GLY A 561 -21.46 -28.40 -10.78
CA GLY A 561 -20.53 -29.23 -11.56
C GLY A 561 -19.69 -30.17 -10.68
N PHE A 562 -20.28 -30.69 -9.61
CA PHE A 562 -19.60 -31.60 -8.69
C PHE A 562 -19.48 -32.99 -9.33
N SER A 563 -18.24 -33.50 -9.40
CA SER A 563 -17.98 -34.88 -9.81
C SER A 563 -18.59 -35.90 -8.84
N ARG A 564 -18.70 -37.16 -9.25
CA ARG A 564 -19.21 -38.26 -8.42
C ARG A 564 -18.55 -38.31 -7.02
N GLN A 565 -17.22 -38.27 -6.93
CA GLN A 565 -16.51 -38.31 -5.64
C GLN A 565 -16.76 -37.05 -4.80
N ALA A 566 -16.90 -35.88 -5.45
CA ALA A 566 -17.27 -34.63 -4.79
C ALA A 566 -18.70 -34.69 -4.22
N LYS A 567 -19.65 -35.27 -4.96
CA LYS A 567 -21.03 -35.50 -4.47
C LYS A 567 -21.04 -36.40 -3.24
N ALA A 568 -20.27 -37.49 -3.24
CA ALA A 568 -20.13 -38.35 -2.06
C ALA A 568 -19.70 -37.55 -0.82
N LEU A 569 -18.60 -36.79 -0.93
CA LEU A 569 -18.09 -35.99 0.17
C LEU A 569 -19.07 -34.90 0.62
N PHE A 570 -19.80 -34.28 -0.30
CA PHE A 570 -20.85 -33.34 0.05
C PHE A 570 -21.91 -33.99 0.97
N TYR A 571 -22.41 -35.18 0.63
CA TYR A 571 -23.38 -35.89 1.47
C TYR A 571 -22.79 -36.32 2.83
N LEU A 572 -21.50 -36.69 2.89
CA LEU A 572 -20.86 -36.88 4.19
C LEU A 572 -20.80 -35.57 4.99
N GLY A 573 -20.54 -34.44 4.33
CA GLY A 573 -20.54 -33.12 4.94
C GLY A 573 -21.89 -32.71 5.54
N THR A 574 -23.00 -33.01 4.85
CA THR A 574 -24.34 -32.76 5.37
C THR A 574 -24.65 -33.63 6.59
N LEU A 575 -24.20 -34.89 6.61
CA LEU A 575 -24.30 -35.77 7.78
C LEU A 575 -23.45 -35.26 8.96
N VAL A 576 -22.25 -34.75 8.71
CA VAL A 576 -21.40 -34.12 9.74
C VAL A 576 -22.12 -32.91 10.36
N ASN A 577 -22.80 -32.09 9.55
CA ASN A 577 -23.57 -30.96 10.04
C ASN A 577 -24.73 -31.40 10.95
N LEU A 578 -25.46 -32.46 10.58
CA LEU A 578 -26.51 -33.04 11.44
C LEU A 578 -25.98 -33.43 12.84
N VAL A 579 -24.81 -34.09 12.88
CA VAL A 579 -24.15 -34.43 14.15
C VAL A 579 -23.73 -33.17 14.90
N ALA A 580 -23.17 -32.18 14.22
CA ALA A 580 -22.73 -30.92 14.84
C ALA A 580 -23.89 -30.14 15.45
N LEU A 581 -25.04 -30.08 14.77
CA LEU A 581 -26.26 -29.48 15.31
C LEU A 581 -26.78 -30.24 16.53
N ALA A 582 -26.76 -31.58 16.48
CA ALA A 582 -27.17 -32.42 17.61
C ALA A 582 -26.26 -32.22 18.84
N GLN A 583 -24.95 -32.08 18.62
CA GLN A 583 -23.97 -31.78 19.66
C GLN A 583 -24.25 -30.40 20.28
N TYR A 584 -24.52 -29.39 19.46
CA TYR A 584 -24.88 -28.05 19.93
C TYR A 584 -26.18 -28.05 20.75
N GLN A 585 -27.22 -28.77 20.30
CA GLN A 585 -28.49 -28.95 21.03
C GLN A 585 -28.31 -29.65 22.39
N LYS A 586 -27.22 -30.41 22.56
CA LYS A 586 -26.83 -31.06 23.83
C LYS A 586 -25.78 -30.27 24.60
N GLU A 587 -25.71 -28.95 24.39
CA GLU A 587 -24.82 -28.01 25.08
C GLU A 587 -23.31 -28.28 24.87
N HIS A 588 -22.94 -29.06 23.85
CA HIS A 588 -21.56 -29.17 23.41
C HIS A 588 -21.23 -28.04 22.43
N GLU A 589 -21.00 -26.83 22.96
CA GLU A 589 -20.67 -25.63 22.16
C GLU A 589 -19.49 -25.85 21.21
N SER A 590 -18.50 -26.65 21.62
CA SER A 590 -17.29 -26.95 20.84
C SER A 590 -17.46 -27.91 19.67
N LYS A 591 -18.66 -28.51 19.48
CA LYS A 591 -19.00 -29.47 18.41
C LYS A 591 -17.86 -30.47 18.09
N PRO A 592 -17.60 -31.43 19.00
CA PRO A 592 -16.46 -32.34 18.88
C PRO A 592 -16.28 -33.05 17.54
N ILE A 593 -17.36 -33.24 16.76
CA ILE A 593 -17.27 -33.85 15.43
C ILE A 593 -16.37 -33.07 14.47
N LEU A 594 -16.33 -31.73 14.57
CA LEU A 594 -15.46 -30.89 13.74
C LEU A 594 -13.97 -31.15 14.00
N ARG A 595 -13.60 -31.63 15.20
CA ARG A 595 -12.22 -32.00 15.54
C ARG A 595 -11.77 -33.31 14.90
N LYS A 596 -12.70 -34.07 14.31
CA LYS A 596 -12.41 -35.31 13.58
C LYS A 596 -12.03 -35.08 12.13
N ILE A 597 -12.24 -33.86 11.63
CA ILE A 597 -11.83 -33.44 10.30
C ILE A 597 -10.37 -33.01 10.34
N GLN A 598 -9.52 -33.65 9.53
CA GLN A 598 -8.14 -33.23 9.33
C GLN A 598 -8.07 -32.14 8.27
N PHE A 599 -8.14 -30.87 8.69
CA PHE A 599 -8.13 -29.74 7.76
C PHE A 599 -6.84 -29.62 6.93
N GLN A 600 -5.75 -30.27 7.32
CA GLN A 600 -4.51 -30.34 6.54
C GLN A 600 -4.60 -31.26 5.30
N GLY A 601 -5.69 -32.02 5.16
CA GLY A 601 -5.88 -33.01 4.11
C GLY A 601 -6.49 -34.28 4.69
N MET A 602 -7.37 -34.92 3.93
CA MET A 602 -7.98 -36.21 4.30
C MET A 602 -7.75 -37.24 3.19
N SER A 603 -7.15 -38.36 3.53
CA SER A 603 -7.06 -39.51 2.63
C SER A 603 -8.43 -40.22 2.49
N PRO A 604 -8.61 -41.09 1.49
CA PRO A 604 -9.82 -41.92 1.37
C PRO A 604 -10.12 -42.74 2.64
N ASN A 605 -9.09 -43.19 3.35
CA ASN A 605 -9.25 -43.93 4.60
C ASN A 605 -9.74 -43.03 5.73
N ASP A 606 -9.26 -41.79 5.80
CA ASP A 606 -9.75 -40.81 6.79
C ASP A 606 -11.22 -40.47 6.55
N ILE A 607 -11.66 -40.42 5.28
CA ILE A 607 -13.06 -40.21 4.90
C ILE A 607 -13.95 -41.36 5.41
N LEU A 608 -13.54 -42.61 5.21
CA LEU A 608 -14.29 -43.77 5.69
C LEU A 608 -14.36 -43.81 7.21
N ARG A 609 -13.24 -43.54 7.88
CA ARG A 609 -13.20 -43.45 9.34
C ARG A 609 -14.12 -42.33 9.85
N LEU A 610 -14.12 -41.17 9.20
CA LEU A 610 -15.04 -40.08 9.56
C LEU A 610 -16.49 -40.51 9.35
N TYR A 611 -16.81 -41.21 8.27
CA TYR A 611 -18.15 -41.73 8.02
C TYR A 611 -18.61 -42.67 9.15
N GLU A 612 -17.77 -43.64 9.55
CA GLU A 612 -18.07 -44.55 10.66
C GLU A 612 -18.34 -43.79 11.97
N GLU A 613 -17.48 -42.81 12.31
CA GLU A 613 -17.67 -41.97 13.49
C GLU A 613 -18.98 -41.16 13.42
N VAL A 614 -19.32 -40.61 12.25
CA VAL A 614 -20.58 -39.86 12.04
C VAL A 614 -21.79 -40.77 12.25
N VAL A 615 -21.79 -41.98 11.69
CA VAL A 615 -22.89 -42.95 11.86
C VAL A 615 -23.05 -43.33 13.33
N GLU A 616 -21.95 -43.59 14.04
CA GLU A 616 -21.98 -43.86 15.47
C GLU A 616 -22.59 -42.70 16.26
N LYS A 617 -22.22 -41.45 15.94
CA LYS A 617 -22.76 -40.26 16.62
C LYS A 617 -24.22 -39.99 16.28
N LEU A 618 -24.66 -40.23 15.04
CA LEU A 618 -26.09 -40.14 14.70
C LEU A 618 -26.92 -41.11 15.54
N ARG A 619 -26.43 -42.34 15.76
CA ARG A 619 -27.07 -43.29 16.67
C ARG A 619 -27.04 -42.80 18.12
N GLN A 620 -25.88 -42.35 18.61
CA GLN A 620 -25.71 -41.87 19.99
C GLN A 620 -26.65 -40.71 20.34
N TYR A 621 -26.88 -39.78 19.40
CA TYR A 621 -27.75 -38.62 19.61
C TYR A 621 -29.21 -38.84 19.18
N ASN A 622 -29.61 -40.07 18.81
CA ASN A 622 -30.93 -40.40 18.25
C ASN A 622 -31.32 -39.50 17.06
N LYS A 623 -30.36 -39.27 16.14
CA LYS A 623 -30.53 -38.51 14.90
C LYS A 623 -30.41 -39.35 13.63
N LEU A 624 -30.41 -40.68 13.78
CA LEU A 624 -30.54 -41.61 12.65
C LEU A 624 -32.01 -41.65 12.18
N THR A 625 -32.46 -40.57 11.55
CA THR A 625 -33.80 -40.42 10.98
C THR A 625 -33.84 -40.94 9.55
N LEU A 626 -35.06 -41.08 8.97
CA LEU A 626 -35.22 -41.40 7.55
C LEU A 626 -34.44 -40.44 6.65
N PHE A 627 -34.42 -39.14 6.99
CA PHE A 627 -33.63 -38.15 6.26
C PHE A 627 -32.12 -38.45 6.34
N ALA A 628 -31.59 -38.80 7.50
CA ALA A 628 -30.18 -39.19 7.65
C ALA A 628 -29.86 -40.46 6.84
N GLU A 629 -30.75 -41.45 6.83
CA GLU A 629 -30.60 -42.67 6.02
C GLU A 629 -30.60 -42.37 4.51
N LEU A 630 -31.43 -41.44 4.05
CA LEU A 630 -31.43 -40.98 2.66
C LEU A 630 -30.10 -40.31 2.28
N LEU A 631 -29.54 -39.47 3.15
CA LEU A 631 -28.21 -38.87 2.95
C LEU A 631 -27.11 -39.93 2.91
N MET A 632 -27.17 -40.93 3.81
CA MET A 632 -26.23 -42.07 3.82
C MET A 632 -26.34 -42.90 2.54
N ASN A 633 -27.56 -43.14 2.04
CA ASN A 633 -27.78 -43.84 0.77
C ASN A 633 -27.11 -43.10 -0.40
N ARG A 634 -27.25 -41.77 -0.46
CA ARG A 634 -26.57 -40.95 -1.47
C ARG A 634 -25.06 -40.97 -1.34
N PHE A 635 -24.54 -40.89 -0.12
CA PHE A 635 -23.10 -41.06 0.13
C PHE A 635 -22.61 -42.38 -0.46
N HIS A 636 -23.25 -43.51 -0.13
CA HIS A 636 -22.85 -44.83 -0.65
C HIS A 636 -22.95 -44.94 -2.17
N ALA A 637 -24.04 -44.46 -2.76
CA ALA A 637 -24.24 -44.50 -4.21
C ALA A 637 -23.11 -43.77 -4.96
N TYR A 638 -22.71 -42.61 -4.47
CA TYR A 638 -21.66 -41.83 -5.09
C TYR A 638 -20.24 -42.30 -4.73
N TYR A 639 -20.01 -42.72 -3.50
CA TYR A 639 -18.70 -43.23 -3.06
C TYR A 639 -18.33 -44.49 -3.86
N GLY A 640 -19.31 -45.35 -4.13
CA GLY A 640 -19.11 -46.57 -4.91
C GLY A 640 -18.37 -47.65 -4.11
N ASN A 641 -17.66 -48.52 -4.81
CA ASN A 641 -16.92 -49.63 -4.21
C ASN A 641 -15.56 -49.17 -3.67
N LEU A 642 -15.09 -49.80 -2.59
CA LEU A 642 -13.81 -49.49 -1.94
C LEU A 642 -12.58 -49.66 -2.86
N GLU A 643 -12.69 -50.48 -3.90
CA GLU A 643 -11.62 -50.73 -4.88
C GLU A 643 -11.53 -49.65 -5.98
N GLN A 644 -12.51 -48.74 -6.06
CA GLN A 644 -12.55 -47.73 -7.11
C GLN A 644 -11.43 -46.69 -6.93
N LYS A 645 -10.79 -46.31 -8.04
CA LYS A 645 -9.74 -45.28 -8.03
C LYS A 645 -10.27 -43.93 -7.52
N TRP A 646 -9.69 -43.44 -6.43
CA TRP A 646 -9.93 -42.10 -5.88
C TRP A 646 -9.08 -41.05 -6.60
N ASN A 647 -9.70 -40.05 -7.22
CA ASN A 647 -9.01 -39.07 -8.08
C ASN A 647 -8.89 -37.67 -7.44
N LEU A 648 -9.56 -37.43 -6.32
CA LEU A 648 -9.46 -36.18 -5.58
C LEU A 648 -8.21 -36.19 -4.68
N SER A 649 -7.51 -35.06 -4.64
CA SER A 649 -6.43 -34.81 -3.67
C SER A 649 -6.96 -34.74 -2.24
N GLU A 650 -6.09 -34.91 -1.25
CA GLU A 650 -6.45 -34.81 0.17
C GLU A 650 -7.05 -33.45 0.56
N HIS A 651 -6.56 -32.33 0.01
CA HIS A 651 -7.13 -31.00 0.28
C HIS A 651 -8.49 -30.81 -0.42
N ALA A 652 -8.63 -31.27 -1.68
CA ALA A 652 -9.93 -31.28 -2.36
C ALA A 652 -10.99 -32.07 -1.59
N ASN A 653 -10.60 -33.18 -0.94
CA ASN A 653 -11.52 -33.95 -0.10
C ASN A 653 -12.13 -33.09 1.01
N VAL A 654 -11.28 -32.32 1.71
CA VAL A 654 -11.73 -31.37 2.74
C VAL A 654 -12.67 -30.32 2.14
N PHE A 655 -12.36 -29.77 0.97
CA PHE A 655 -13.23 -28.77 0.32
C PHE A 655 -14.63 -29.29 0.02
N TYR A 656 -14.77 -30.45 -0.62
CA TYR A 656 -16.09 -30.97 -0.97
C TYR A 656 -16.87 -31.44 0.25
N LEU A 657 -16.18 -31.99 1.27
CA LEU A 657 -16.78 -32.31 2.57
C LEU A 657 -17.37 -31.05 3.22
N MET A 658 -16.57 -29.99 3.33
CA MET A 658 -17.01 -28.75 3.97
C MET A 658 -18.03 -27.98 3.13
N SER A 659 -18.10 -28.22 1.82
CA SER A 659 -19.17 -27.70 0.96
C SER A 659 -20.53 -28.24 1.38
N GLY A 660 -20.62 -29.53 1.72
CA GLY A 660 -21.82 -30.15 2.27
C GLY A 660 -22.18 -29.60 3.65
N TYR A 661 -21.19 -29.48 4.53
CA TYR A 661 -21.40 -28.89 5.86
C TYR A 661 -21.94 -27.46 5.78
N SER A 662 -21.33 -26.66 4.90
CA SER A 662 -21.67 -25.25 4.69
C SER A 662 -23.06 -25.07 4.07
N TYR A 663 -23.45 -25.95 3.14
CA TYR A 663 -24.78 -25.93 2.53
C TYR A 663 -25.91 -26.05 3.57
N MET A 664 -25.67 -26.81 4.64
CA MET A 664 -26.62 -26.99 5.75
C MET A 664 -26.55 -25.90 6.82
N THR A 665 -25.58 -25.00 6.74
CA THR A 665 -25.41 -23.93 7.74
C THR A 665 -26.48 -22.85 7.54
N GLY A 666 -27.16 -22.46 8.62
CA GLY A 666 -28.22 -21.46 8.57
C GLY A 666 -29.57 -21.95 8.03
N THR A 667 -29.67 -23.19 7.51
CA THR A 667 -30.96 -23.79 7.15
C THR A 667 -31.68 -24.28 8.41
N LYS A 668 -32.82 -23.66 8.75
CA LYS A 668 -33.76 -24.25 9.72
C LYS A 668 -34.30 -25.56 9.12
N MET A 669 -33.96 -26.69 9.73
CA MET A 669 -34.68 -27.94 9.45
C MET A 669 -36.11 -27.80 9.98
N LEU A 670 -37.10 -28.10 9.14
CA LEU A 670 -38.46 -28.31 9.61
C LEU A 670 -38.41 -29.55 10.52
N GLU A 671 -38.58 -29.37 11.83
CA GLU A 671 -38.45 -30.44 12.82
C GLU A 671 -39.56 -31.51 12.76
N ASN A 672 -40.39 -31.52 11.71
CA ASN A 672 -41.53 -32.41 11.59
C ASN A 672 -41.65 -33.01 10.18
N GLU A 673 -40.77 -33.93 9.79
CA GLU A 673 -41.05 -35.02 8.84
C GLU A 673 -40.29 -36.29 9.19
#